data_AF-A0A7J6F618-F1
#
_entry.id   AF-A0A7J6F618-F1
#
_cell.length_a   1.000
_cell.length_b   1.000
_cell.length_c   1.000
_cell.angle_alpha   90.00
_cell.angle_beta   90.00
_cell.angle_gamma   90.00
#
_symmetry.space_group_name_H-M   'P 1'
#
loop_
_entity.id
_entity.type
_entity.pdbx_description
1 polymer ?
#
loop_
_entity_poly.entity_id
_entity_poly.type
_entity_poly.pdbx_seq_one_letter_code
_entity_poly.pdbx_strand_id
1 'polypeptide(L)'
;MDSVPSNSHGNLDEQIAQLMQCKPLSEQERLGFQIRRVLSLLDQCIALRQIRQIKQIQSHLTISGTLFDSYSAAKIISFCATFDAGDVCHAYRLFCCLPYRTTHIWNTMIRAFAERNEALKTMSLYKSMRENGLLPNNYTFSFLLRSCTELSDLSLGLVIHGQTIVLGWESYDFVQNGLIHFFASCFCMDPARKLFDMSGNRDVITWTSLINGYAKSGQVLIARDLFDQMPEKNTVSWSAMINGYCQVGFFKEALEVFSDMQASGFAPNHNSIVGALTACAFLGALDQGKWIHTYLNKNKIKLDRMMGTALIDMYSKCGCIETACVVFDEMLERDVYAFTSLISGLANHGLSTLAIDLFTRMHDEGVLPNEVTFIGVLSACSRMGLVDEGLKIFESMRTVYRVEPRVQHYGCLVDLLGRVGMIDEAKKVVRTMPMEPDSYVLGALLNACRVHGNVELGQEMVGHLAKQGLDHSGVHVLLSNMYASADQWDCVKTVRETMERKRVTKVPGCSLIEVDGSVNEFVAGDRSHVLMQEIISLLLAMDKHLKSICFGDSGDDKIIYGAVVRVLCEKAKEILMDESNVQPVKSPVTICGDIHGQFHDLAELFRIGGKCPDTNYLFMGDYVDRGYYSVETVTLLVALKVRYSQRITILRGNHESRQITQVYGFYDECLRKYGNANVWKIFTDLFDYFPLTALVESEIFCLHGGLSPSIETLDNIRNFDRVQEVPHEGPMCDLLWSDPDDRCGWGISPRGAGYTFGQDISEQFNHTNNLKLIARAHQLVMEGYNWGHEQKVVTIFSAPNYCYRCGNMASILEVDDCKNHTFIQFEPAPRRGEPDLWGGSSGGGSGSSYGRGSEQAYVMEASRG
;
A
#
# COMPACT_ATOMS: atom_id res chain seq x y z
N MET A 1 23.99 -28.83 29.99
CA MET A 1 24.48 -29.18 31.33
C MET A 1 24.59 -30.69 31.36
N ASP A 2 25.81 -31.19 31.50
CA ASP A 2 26.17 -32.44 32.19
C ASP A 2 27.69 -32.46 32.30
N SER A 3 28.19 -32.16 33.50
CA SER A 3 29.62 -32.11 33.83
C SER A 3 30.14 -33.54 33.97
N VAL A 4 30.91 -34.00 32.98
CA VAL A 4 31.72 -35.22 33.09
C VAL A 4 32.82 -34.99 34.15
N PRO A 5 33.12 -35.95 35.04
CA PRO A 5 34.10 -35.76 36.11
C PRO A 5 35.51 -35.54 35.51
N SER A 6 36.19 -34.48 35.95
CA SER A 6 37.53 -34.07 35.49
C SER A 6 38.65 -35.08 35.76
N ASN A 7 38.40 -36.16 36.52
CA ASN A 7 39.36 -37.22 36.81
C ASN A 7 39.47 -38.32 35.73
N SER A 8 38.61 -38.34 34.71
CA SER A 8 38.69 -39.34 33.61
C SER A 8 39.69 -38.96 32.52
N HIS A 9 39.96 -37.67 32.32
CA HIS A 9 40.82 -37.16 31.25
C HIS A 9 42.32 -37.46 31.46
N GLY A 10 42.83 -37.35 32.69
CA GLY A 10 44.24 -37.62 32.98
C GLY A 10 44.65 -39.08 32.78
N ASN A 11 43.74 -40.02 33.03
CA ASN A 11 43.98 -41.45 32.86
C ASN A 11 44.03 -41.85 31.37
N LEU A 12 43.24 -41.19 30.51
CA LEU A 12 43.20 -41.50 29.07
C LEU A 12 44.48 -41.08 28.34
N ASP A 13 45.01 -39.87 28.63
CA ASP A 13 46.26 -39.39 28.03
C ASP A 13 47.47 -40.25 28.46
N GLU A 14 47.49 -40.71 29.71
CA GLU A 14 48.52 -41.61 30.22
C GLU A 14 48.43 -43.00 29.58
N GLN A 15 47.23 -43.54 29.39
CA GLN A 15 47.01 -44.80 28.67
C GLN A 15 47.40 -44.73 27.20
N ILE A 16 47.18 -43.59 26.53
CA ILE A 16 47.60 -43.35 25.15
C ILE A 16 49.12 -43.17 25.08
N ALA A 17 49.73 -42.44 26.00
CA ALA A 17 51.20 -42.32 26.07
C ALA A 17 51.88 -43.68 26.27
N GLN A 18 51.33 -44.55 27.13
CA GLN A 18 51.79 -45.93 27.31
C GLN A 18 51.62 -46.77 26.03
N LEU A 19 50.53 -46.57 25.28
CA LEU A 19 50.32 -47.22 23.98
C LEU A 19 51.39 -46.82 22.96
N MET A 20 51.72 -45.53 22.88
CA MET A 20 52.70 -44.99 21.93
C MET A 20 54.15 -45.42 22.23
N GLN A 21 54.43 -45.89 23.44
CA GLN A 21 55.76 -46.37 23.87
C GLN A 21 55.98 -47.88 23.60
N CYS A 22 54.96 -48.64 23.19
CA CYS A 22 55.09 -50.06 22.88
C CYS A 22 55.79 -50.28 21.51
N LYS A 23 56.92 -51.02 21.47
CA LYS A 23 57.57 -51.47 20.22
C LYS A 23 56.71 -52.51 19.45
N PRO A 24 56.85 -52.62 18.11
CA PRO A 24 56.18 -53.68 17.34
C PRO A 24 56.79 -55.02 17.75
N LEU A 25 56.03 -55.84 18.48
CA LEU A 25 56.45 -57.14 18.98
C LEU A 25 55.95 -58.26 18.06
N SER A 26 56.83 -59.21 17.75
CA SER A 26 56.53 -60.46 17.08
C SER A 26 55.83 -61.44 18.02
N GLU A 27 54.54 -61.71 17.82
CA GLU A 27 53.84 -62.99 18.12
C GLU A 27 52.32 -62.85 17.86
N GLN A 28 51.75 -63.78 17.09
CA GLN A 28 50.36 -63.76 16.61
C GLN A 28 49.29 -63.77 17.71
N GLU A 29 49.61 -64.21 18.94
CA GLU A 29 48.63 -64.28 20.05
C GLU A 29 48.50 -62.96 20.84
N ARG A 30 49.47 -62.03 20.74
CA ARG A 30 49.42 -60.71 21.40
C ARG A 30 48.71 -59.63 20.56
N LEU A 31 48.54 -59.87 19.27
CA LEU A 31 47.92 -58.95 18.32
C LEU A 31 46.44 -58.68 18.67
N GLY A 32 45.69 -59.71 19.07
CA GLY A 32 44.27 -59.58 19.43
C GLY A 32 44.00 -58.79 20.72
N PHE A 33 44.88 -58.90 21.72
CA PHE A 33 44.74 -58.16 22.99
C PHE A 33 45.10 -56.67 22.81
N GLN A 34 46.14 -56.37 22.04
CA GLN A 34 46.51 -54.99 21.70
C GLN A 34 45.45 -54.32 20.83
N ILE A 35 44.91 -55.00 19.82
CA ILE A 35 43.82 -54.47 18.98
C ILE A 35 42.59 -54.12 19.84
N ARG A 36 42.15 -54.99 20.75
CA ARG A 36 41.02 -54.69 21.66
C ARG A 36 41.27 -53.48 22.55
N ARG A 37 42.48 -53.34 23.10
CA ARG A 37 42.86 -52.19 23.95
C ARG A 37 42.90 -50.89 23.14
N VAL A 38 43.46 -50.91 21.93
CA VAL A 38 43.47 -49.76 21.02
C VAL A 38 42.06 -49.36 20.60
N LEU A 39 41.19 -50.32 20.30
CA LEU A 39 39.79 -50.08 19.93
C LEU A 39 38.97 -49.51 21.10
N SER A 40 39.21 -49.96 22.33
CA SER A 40 38.58 -49.40 23.54
C SER A 40 39.01 -47.95 23.79
N LEU A 41 40.29 -47.64 23.60
CA LEU A 41 40.81 -46.28 23.70
C LEU A 41 40.24 -45.39 22.59
N LEU A 42 40.12 -45.93 21.37
CA LEU A 42 39.50 -45.24 20.25
C LEU A 42 38.02 -44.93 20.54
N ASP A 43 37.25 -45.87 21.09
CA ASP A 43 35.85 -45.66 21.48
C ASP A 43 35.71 -44.56 22.54
N GLN A 44 36.58 -44.54 23.55
CA GLN A 44 36.62 -43.49 24.56
C GLN A 44 36.98 -42.12 23.97
N CYS A 45 37.96 -42.07 23.05
CA CYS A 45 38.34 -40.83 22.38
C CYS A 45 37.24 -40.31 21.44
N ILE A 46 36.52 -41.21 20.74
CA ILE A 46 35.37 -40.87 19.90
C ILE A 46 34.24 -40.32 20.76
N ALA A 47 33.91 -40.98 21.88
CA ALA A 47 32.89 -40.52 22.82
C ALA A 47 33.21 -39.14 23.43
N LEU A 48 34.49 -38.88 23.71
CA LEU A 48 34.98 -37.60 24.26
C LEU A 48 35.32 -36.56 23.19
N ARG A 49 35.07 -36.83 21.90
CA ARG A 49 35.31 -35.93 20.75
C ARG A 49 36.76 -35.41 20.65
N GLN A 50 37.72 -36.27 20.96
CA GLN A 50 39.14 -35.92 21.11
C GLN A 50 39.96 -36.12 19.82
N ILE A 51 39.89 -35.15 18.90
CA ILE A 51 40.48 -35.24 17.54
C ILE A 51 42.01 -35.47 17.55
N ARG A 52 42.74 -34.86 18.49
CA ARG A 52 44.22 -34.96 18.57
C ARG A 52 44.67 -36.37 18.95
N GLN A 53 44.06 -36.95 19.99
CA GLN A 53 44.33 -38.32 20.42
C GLN A 53 43.96 -39.35 19.34
N ILE A 54 42.87 -39.14 18.59
CA ILE A 54 42.46 -40.05 17.52
C ILE A 54 43.48 -40.06 16.37
N LYS A 55 44.03 -38.90 15.98
CA LYS A 55 45.11 -38.83 14.98
C LYS A 55 46.38 -39.54 15.45
N GLN A 56 46.72 -39.46 16.74
CA GLN A 56 47.85 -40.19 17.33
C GLN A 56 47.63 -41.71 17.28
N ILE A 57 46.44 -42.18 17.68
CA ILE A 57 46.06 -43.60 17.59
C ILE A 57 46.06 -44.08 16.13
N GLN A 58 45.58 -43.27 15.19
CA GLN A 58 45.64 -43.57 13.76
C GLN A 58 47.07 -43.70 13.26
N SER A 59 47.97 -42.77 13.60
CA SER A 59 49.39 -42.87 13.22
C SER A 59 50.04 -44.14 13.77
N HIS A 60 49.73 -44.51 15.02
CA HIS A 60 50.20 -45.76 15.62
C HIS A 60 49.70 -46.99 14.87
N LEU A 61 48.40 -47.04 14.55
CA LEU A 61 47.79 -48.13 13.78
C LEU A 61 48.37 -48.27 12.36
N THR A 62 48.77 -47.15 11.74
CA THR A 62 49.46 -47.16 10.44
C THR A 62 50.86 -47.75 10.57
N ILE A 63 51.62 -47.35 11.59
CA ILE A 63 53.00 -47.82 11.82
C ILE A 63 53.02 -49.29 12.24
N SER A 64 52.05 -49.74 13.04
CA SER A 64 51.93 -51.14 13.47
C SER A 64 51.38 -52.08 12.39
N GLY A 65 50.90 -51.54 11.26
CA GLY A 65 50.28 -52.31 10.17
C GLY A 65 48.89 -52.86 10.50
N THR A 66 48.35 -52.61 11.69
CA THR A 66 47.04 -53.11 12.14
C THR A 66 45.87 -52.25 11.68
N LEU A 67 46.12 -51.10 11.03
CA LEU A 67 45.07 -50.24 10.46
C LEU A 67 44.21 -50.96 9.42
N PHE A 68 44.78 -51.91 8.67
CA PHE A 68 44.09 -52.65 7.60
C PHE A 68 43.17 -53.76 8.12
N ASP A 69 43.12 -53.99 9.44
CA ASP A 69 42.09 -54.81 10.06
C ASP A 69 40.70 -54.19 9.83
N SER A 70 39.73 -55.00 9.37
CA SER A 70 38.43 -54.53 8.92
C SER A 70 37.65 -53.76 10.00
N TYR A 71 37.83 -54.10 11.27
CA TYR A 71 37.12 -53.45 12.37
C TYR A 71 37.79 -52.12 12.78
N SER A 72 39.12 -52.11 12.84
CA SER A 72 39.92 -50.92 13.13
C SER A 72 39.77 -49.83 12.06
N ALA A 73 39.82 -50.23 10.78
CA ALA A 73 39.56 -49.35 9.65
C ALA A 73 38.14 -48.78 9.66
N ALA A 74 37.13 -49.61 9.94
CA ALA A 74 35.73 -49.19 9.97
C ALA A 74 35.46 -48.08 11.00
N LYS A 75 36.05 -48.18 12.21
CA LYS A 75 35.88 -47.16 13.24
C LYS A 75 36.54 -45.83 12.90
N ILE A 76 37.75 -45.87 12.36
CA ILE A 76 38.45 -44.65 11.94
C ILE A 76 37.74 -43.99 10.76
N ILE A 77 37.29 -44.79 9.77
CA ILE A 77 36.49 -44.28 8.65
C ILE A 77 35.18 -43.68 9.17
N SER A 78 34.46 -44.35 10.06
CA SER A 78 33.23 -43.79 10.65
C SER A 78 33.51 -42.48 11.36
N PHE A 79 34.56 -42.38 12.18
CA PHE A 79 34.92 -41.13 12.84
C PHE A 79 35.26 -40.02 11.83
N CYS A 80 36.12 -40.29 10.84
CA CYS A 80 36.52 -39.29 9.86
C CYS A 80 35.36 -38.88 8.93
N ALA A 81 34.42 -39.78 8.67
CA ALA A 81 33.36 -39.56 7.69
C ALA A 81 32.09 -38.94 8.29
N THR A 82 31.70 -39.32 9.51
CA THR A 82 30.41 -38.93 10.11
C THR A 82 30.51 -37.93 11.25
N PHE A 83 31.71 -37.45 11.59
CA PHE A 83 31.89 -36.39 12.59
C PHE A 83 31.88 -35.01 11.91
N ASP A 84 31.27 -34.00 12.55
CA ASP A 84 31.09 -32.64 11.97
C ASP A 84 32.42 -31.96 11.63
N ALA A 85 33.49 -32.25 12.38
CA ALA A 85 34.86 -31.78 12.10
C ALA A 85 35.75 -32.84 11.40
N GLY A 86 35.12 -33.90 10.86
CA GLY A 86 35.79 -35.02 10.19
C GLY A 86 36.17 -34.71 8.74
N ASP A 87 37.34 -35.21 8.33
CA ASP A 87 37.84 -35.11 6.95
C ASP A 87 37.36 -36.31 6.11
N VAL A 88 36.25 -36.11 5.39
CA VAL A 88 35.69 -37.13 4.47
C VAL A 88 36.62 -37.46 3.32
N CYS A 89 37.45 -36.51 2.85
CA CYS A 89 38.43 -36.79 1.81
C CYS A 89 39.51 -37.75 2.32
N HIS A 90 39.94 -37.58 3.57
CA HIS A 90 40.83 -38.52 4.24
C HIS A 90 40.17 -39.89 4.47
N ALA A 91 38.91 -39.91 4.91
CA ALA A 91 38.14 -41.15 5.05
C ALA A 91 38.03 -41.90 3.72
N TYR A 92 37.76 -41.18 2.62
CA TYR A 92 37.67 -41.73 1.27
C TYR A 92 39.01 -42.26 0.75
N ARG A 93 40.12 -41.56 1.02
CA ARG A 93 41.47 -42.07 0.70
C ARG A 93 41.77 -43.37 1.45
N LEU A 94 41.51 -43.39 2.76
CA LEU A 94 41.71 -44.59 3.58
C LEU A 94 40.84 -45.75 3.08
N PHE A 95 39.58 -45.47 2.76
CA PHE A 95 38.64 -46.42 2.17
C PHE A 95 39.16 -47.05 0.85
N CYS A 96 39.72 -46.23 -0.05
CA CYS A 96 40.31 -46.71 -1.31
C CYS A 96 41.55 -47.60 -1.09
N CYS A 97 42.30 -47.36 -0.01
CA CYS A 97 43.50 -48.14 0.33
C CYS A 97 43.21 -49.48 1.03
N LEU A 98 41.97 -49.76 1.43
CA LEU A 98 41.63 -51.02 2.09
C LEU A 98 41.61 -52.20 1.10
N PRO A 99 42.33 -53.29 1.38
CA PRO A 99 42.37 -54.47 0.51
C PRO A 99 41.07 -55.27 0.51
N TYR A 100 40.32 -55.24 1.63
CA TYR A 100 39.01 -55.87 1.76
C TYR A 100 38.04 -54.90 2.43
N ARG A 101 36.90 -54.63 1.79
CA ARG A 101 35.89 -53.69 2.27
C ARG A 101 34.61 -54.45 2.61
N THR A 102 34.17 -54.38 3.86
CA THR A 102 32.90 -54.99 4.28
C THR A 102 31.72 -54.10 3.91
N THR A 103 30.51 -54.67 3.84
CA THR A 103 29.25 -53.92 3.63
C THR A 103 29.09 -52.77 4.62
N HIS A 104 29.54 -52.94 5.87
CA HIS A 104 29.52 -51.88 6.88
C HIS A 104 30.36 -50.66 6.47
N ILE A 105 31.57 -50.87 5.96
CA ILE A 105 32.47 -49.77 5.55
C ILE A 105 31.91 -49.04 4.33
N TRP A 106 31.36 -49.79 3.35
CA TRP A 106 30.65 -49.19 2.22
C TRP A 106 29.46 -48.34 2.67
N ASN A 107 28.60 -48.88 3.54
CA ASN A 107 27.47 -48.13 4.09
C ASN A 107 27.90 -46.90 4.89
N THR A 108 29.03 -46.97 5.59
CA THR A 108 29.59 -45.82 6.33
C THR A 108 29.96 -44.68 5.38
N MET A 109 30.60 -44.99 4.25
CA MET A 109 30.94 -44.00 3.23
C MET A 109 29.71 -43.49 2.50
N ILE A 110 28.80 -44.38 2.09
CA ILE A 110 27.52 -44.02 1.44
C ILE A 110 26.71 -43.09 2.34
N ARG A 111 26.59 -43.41 3.64
CA ARG A 111 25.94 -42.54 4.63
C ARG A 111 26.61 -41.17 4.71
N ALA A 112 27.94 -41.13 4.82
CA ALA A 112 28.67 -39.86 4.95
C ALA A 112 28.49 -38.92 3.75
N PHE A 113 28.45 -39.45 2.53
CA PHE A 113 28.15 -38.65 1.34
C PHE A 113 26.67 -38.26 1.24
N ALA A 114 25.75 -39.15 1.62
CA ALA A 114 24.32 -38.84 1.66
C ALA A 114 23.98 -37.76 2.70
N GLU A 115 24.58 -37.79 3.89
CA GLU A 115 24.38 -36.78 4.95
C GLU A 115 24.95 -35.41 4.56
N ARG A 116 25.91 -35.36 3.64
CA ARG A 116 26.52 -34.14 3.09
C ARG A 116 25.84 -33.65 1.81
N ASN A 117 24.70 -34.25 1.43
CA ASN A 117 23.94 -33.95 0.21
C ASN A 117 24.75 -34.12 -1.08
N GLU A 118 25.71 -35.05 -1.11
CA GLU A 118 26.52 -35.39 -2.30
C GLU A 118 25.95 -36.60 -3.06
N ALA A 119 24.69 -36.50 -3.49
CA ALA A 119 23.92 -37.62 -4.06
C ALA A 119 24.61 -38.37 -5.20
N LEU A 120 25.30 -37.67 -6.11
CA LEU A 120 26.02 -38.29 -7.23
C LEU A 120 27.16 -39.21 -6.76
N LYS A 121 27.89 -38.81 -5.70
CA LYS A 121 28.97 -39.65 -5.14
C LYS A 121 28.40 -40.85 -4.37
N THR A 122 27.27 -40.66 -3.67
CA THR A 122 26.52 -41.76 -3.05
C THR A 122 26.16 -42.83 -4.08
N MET A 123 25.61 -42.42 -5.23
CA MET A 123 25.23 -43.33 -6.31
C MET A 123 26.43 -44.00 -6.98
N SER A 124 27.53 -43.26 -7.17
CA SER A 124 28.79 -43.82 -7.68
C SER A 124 29.36 -44.90 -6.76
N LEU A 125 29.39 -44.65 -5.45
CA LEU A 125 29.82 -45.63 -4.45
C LEU A 125 28.92 -46.86 -4.42
N TYR A 126 27.61 -46.69 -4.54
CA TYR A 126 26.68 -47.81 -4.63
C TYR A 126 26.94 -48.68 -5.85
N LYS A 127 27.16 -48.06 -7.01
CA LYS A 127 27.53 -48.80 -8.23
C LYS A 127 28.83 -49.57 -8.03
N SER A 128 29.85 -48.95 -7.45
CA SER A 128 31.13 -49.60 -7.17
C SER A 128 31.00 -50.74 -6.16
N MET A 129 30.18 -50.59 -5.11
CA MET A 129 29.87 -51.66 -4.15
C MET A 129 29.33 -52.91 -4.86
N ARG A 130 28.42 -52.74 -5.82
CA ARG A 130 27.84 -53.82 -6.61
C ARG A 130 28.84 -54.45 -7.58
N GLU A 131 29.68 -53.64 -8.23
CA GLU A 131 30.77 -54.12 -9.10
C GLU A 131 31.80 -54.96 -8.33
N ASN A 132 31.99 -54.68 -7.03
CA ASN A 132 32.81 -55.48 -6.12
C ASN A 132 32.08 -56.75 -5.60
N GLY A 133 30.87 -57.05 -6.09
CA GLY A 133 30.11 -58.25 -5.75
C GLY A 133 29.47 -58.26 -4.37
N LEU A 134 29.40 -57.10 -3.68
CA LEU A 134 28.79 -56.99 -2.36
C LEU A 134 27.31 -56.61 -2.48
N LEU A 135 26.46 -57.31 -1.74
CA LEU A 135 25.02 -57.06 -1.72
C LEU A 135 24.67 -55.92 -0.76
N PRO A 136 23.77 -54.99 -1.17
CA PRO A 136 23.23 -53.97 -0.27
C PRO A 136 22.31 -54.57 0.78
N ASN A 137 22.20 -53.90 1.93
CA ASN A 137 21.27 -54.26 3.00
C ASN A 137 20.21 -53.16 3.19
N ASN A 138 19.28 -53.39 4.12
CA ASN A 138 18.23 -52.44 4.49
C ASN A 138 18.74 -51.00 4.75
N TYR A 139 19.88 -50.84 5.43
CA TYR A 139 20.48 -49.52 5.68
C TYR A 139 21.05 -48.85 4.44
N THR A 140 21.58 -49.63 3.48
CA THR A 140 22.07 -49.05 2.21
C THR A 140 20.94 -48.30 1.51
N PHE A 141 19.76 -48.93 1.42
CA PHE A 141 18.61 -48.37 0.70
C PHE A 141 18.07 -47.08 1.32
N SER A 142 18.09 -46.91 2.64
CA SER A 142 17.66 -45.63 3.26
C SER A 142 18.52 -44.45 2.79
N PHE A 143 19.83 -44.65 2.60
CA PHE A 143 20.72 -43.59 2.12
C PHE A 143 20.56 -43.35 0.61
N LEU A 144 20.34 -44.42 -0.17
CA LEU A 144 20.08 -44.29 -1.61
C LEU A 144 18.77 -43.55 -1.88
N LEU A 145 17.69 -43.88 -1.17
CA LEU A 145 16.39 -43.22 -1.33
C LEU A 145 16.43 -41.75 -0.94
N ARG A 146 17.22 -41.40 0.09
CA ARG A 146 17.53 -40.01 0.42
C ARG A 146 18.21 -39.30 -0.75
N SER A 147 19.28 -39.87 -1.30
CA SER A 147 19.97 -39.28 -2.45
C SER A 147 19.11 -39.26 -3.74
N CYS A 148 18.20 -40.22 -3.94
CA CYS A 148 17.21 -40.16 -5.01
C CYS A 148 16.23 -38.98 -4.81
N THR A 149 15.83 -38.71 -3.56
CA THR A 149 14.98 -37.57 -3.22
C THR A 149 15.71 -36.25 -3.49
N GLU A 150 16.99 -36.15 -3.11
CA GLU A 150 17.85 -34.99 -3.37
C GLU A 150 18.00 -34.70 -4.87
N LEU A 151 18.13 -35.75 -5.70
CA LEU A 151 18.22 -35.62 -7.15
C LEU A 151 16.86 -35.40 -7.83
N SER A 152 15.75 -35.65 -7.12
CA SER A 152 14.40 -35.69 -7.68
C SER A 152 14.26 -36.56 -8.94
N ASP A 153 15.12 -37.59 -9.07
CA ASP A 153 15.17 -38.48 -10.24
C ASP A 153 14.27 -39.70 -10.03
N LEU A 154 13.08 -39.63 -10.63
CA LEU A 154 12.09 -40.71 -10.57
C LEU A 154 12.62 -42.01 -11.20
N SER A 155 13.39 -41.92 -12.28
CA SER A 155 13.87 -43.09 -13.02
C SER A 155 14.86 -43.90 -12.19
N LEU A 156 15.79 -43.20 -11.54
CA LEU A 156 16.78 -43.82 -10.66
C LEU A 156 16.10 -44.43 -9.43
N GLY A 157 15.15 -43.71 -8.82
CA GLY A 157 14.44 -44.24 -7.65
C GLY A 157 13.57 -45.45 -7.96
N LEU A 158 12.97 -45.55 -9.15
CA LEU A 158 12.26 -46.76 -9.59
C LEU A 158 13.21 -47.96 -9.74
N VAL A 159 14.42 -47.75 -10.23
CA VAL A 159 15.45 -48.81 -10.30
C VAL A 159 15.84 -49.28 -8.90
N ILE A 160 16.02 -48.34 -7.95
CA ILE A 160 16.32 -48.66 -6.55
C ILE A 160 15.15 -49.38 -5.88
N HIS A 161 13.91 -48.94 -6.09
CA HIS A 161 12.70 -49.61 -5.59
C HIS A 161 12.60 -51.04 -6.11
N GLY A 162 12.79 -51.27 -7.43
CA GLY A 162 12.84 -52.62 -7.99
C GLY A 162 13.90 -53.51 -7.33
N GLN A 163 15.07 -52.96 -7.00
CA GLN A 163 16.12 -53.69 -6.29
C GLN A 163 15.74 -54.01 -4.84
N THR A 164 15.03 -53.11 -4.13
CA THR A 164 14.51 -53.39 -2.79
C THR A 164 13.52 -54.55 -2.80
N ILE A 165 12.68 -54.66 -3.83
CA ILE A 165 11.72 -55.76 -4.00
C ILE A 165 12.46 -57.06 -4.26
N VAL A 166 13.36 -57.09 -5.26
CA VAL A 166 14.10 -58.30 -5.66
C VAL A 166 14.95 -58.87 -4.52
N LEU A 167 15.52 -58.01 -3.67
CA LEU A 167 16.34 -58.41 -2.52
C LEU A 167 15.53 -58.63 -1.23
N GLY A 168 14.21 -58.39 -1.24
CA GLY A 168 13.33 -58.62 -0.09
C GLY A 168 13.44 -57.60 1.04
N TRP A 169 13.84 -56.36 0.74
CA TRP A 169 13.99 -55.28 1.73
C TRP A 169 12.79 -54.33 1.81
N GLU A 170 11.82 -54.42 0.89
CA GLU A 170 10.67 -53.50 0.82
C GLU A 170 9.80 -53.49 2.09
N SER A 171 9.65 -54.64 2.76
CA SER A 171 8.80 -54.79 3.96
C SER A 171 9.42 -54.25 5.24
N TYR A 172 10.68 -53.78 5.20
CA TYR A 172 11.32 -53.19 6.37
C TYR A 172 10.87 -51.74 6.53
N ASP A 173 10.36 -51.39 7.71
CA ASP A 173 9.77 -50.07 8.03
C ASP A 173 10.61 -48.89 7.52
N PHE A 174 11.92 -48.86 7.79
CA PHE A 174 12.80 -47.77 7.35
C PHE A 174 12.93 -47.63 5.83
N VAL A 175 12.90 -48.75 5.08
CA VAL A 175 12.98 -48.75 3.62
C VAL A 175 11.64 -48.32 3.04
N GLN A 176 10.54 -48.84 3.58
CA GLN A 176 9.18 -48.46 3.19
C GLN A 176 8.92 -46.97 3.42
N ASN A 177 9.27 -46.43 4.60
CA ASN A 177 9.14 -45.02 4.94
C ASN A 177 9.99 -44.15 4.00
N GLY A 178 11.20 -44.58 3.68
CA GLY A 178 12.07 -43.93 2.71
C GLY A 178 11.48 -43.91 1.29
N LEU A 179 10.85 -45.01 0.85
CA LEU A 179 10.19 -45.10 -0.45
C LEU A 179 8.97 -44.17 -0.52
N ILE A 180 8.15 -44.16 0.53
CA ILE A 180 6.99 -43.26 0.65
C ILE A 180 7.44 -41.80 0.53
N HIS A 181 8.46 -41.40 1.30
CA HIS A 181 9.00 -40.04 1.25
C HIS A 181 9.56 -39.67 -0.14
N PHE A 182 10.29 -40.60 -0.76
CA PHE A 182 10.83 -40.42 -2.11
C PHE A 182 9.71 -40.20 -3.14
N PHE A 183 8.73 -41.09 -3.20
CA PHE A 183 7.63 -40.99 -4.18
C PHE A 183 6.79 -39.73 -3.95
N ALA A 184 6.51 -39.38 -2.70
CA ALA A 184 5.82 -38.13 -2.36
C ALA A 184 6.62 -36.88 -2.78
N SER A 185 7.94 -36.89 -2.61
CA SER A 185 8.82 -35.79 -3.01
C SER A 185 8.96 -35.65 -4.53
N CYS A 186 8.84 -36.76 -5.27
CA CYS A 186 8.80 -36.79 -6.73
C CYS A 186 7.39 -36.63 -7.31
N PHE A 187 6.41 -36.20 -6.53
CA PHE A 187 5.01 -35.97 -6.95
C PHE A 187 4.30 -37.21 -7.52
N CYS A 188 4.78 -38.42 -7.19
CA CYS A 188 4.20 -39.68 -7.65
C CYS A 188 3.36 -40.30 -6.52
N MET A 189 2.09 -39.88 -6.42
CA MET A 189 1.28 -40.19 -5.25
C MET A 189 0.67 -41.60 -5.24
N ASP A 190 0.45 -42.24 -6.40
CA ASP A 190 -0.17 -43.58 -6.43
C ASP A 190 0.72 -44.67 -5.78
N PRO A 191 2.03 -44.77 -6.09
CA PRO A 191 2.91 -45.72 -5.41
C PRO A 191 3.11 -45.36 -3.94
N ALA A 192 3.24 -44.07 -3.63
CA ALA A 192 3.36 -43.60 -2.24
C ALA A 192 2.16 -44.03 -1.39
N ARG A 193 0.94 -43.87 -1.91
CA ARG A 193 -0.30 -44.24 -1.23
C ARG A 193 -0.41 -45.75 -1.03
N LYS A 194 -0.08 -46.55 -2.05
CA LYS A 194 -0.09 -48.02 -1.94
C LYS A 194 0.89 -48.50 -0.87
N LEU A 195 2.13 -47.99 -0.87
CA LEU A 195 3.13 -48.34 0.13
C LEU A 195 2.69 -47.93 1.54
N PHE A 196 2.07 -46.78 1.67
CA PHE A 196 1.51 -46.30 2.93
C PHE A 196 0.37 -47.19 3.44
N ASP A 197 -0.57 -47.57 2.57
CA ASP A 197 -1.71 -48.41 2.93
C ASP A 197 -1.25 -49.82 3.37
N MET A 198 -0.19 -50.35 2.74
CA MET A 198 0.44 -51.63 3.09
C MET A 198 1.31 -51.59 4.36
N SER A 199 1.68 -50.41 4.86
CA SER A 199 2.53 -50.28 6.05
C SER A 199 1.77 -50.67 7.32
N GLY A 200 2.37 -51.59 8.09
CA GLY A 200 1.80 -52.08 9.36
C GLY A 200 2.01 -51.12 10.54
N ASN A 201 2.99 -50.21 10.46
CA ASN A 201 3.28 -49.22 11.49
C ASN A 201 3.59 -47.86 10.86
N ARG A 202 2.57 -46.99 10.83
CA ARG A 202 2.65 -45.67 10.19
C ARG A 202 3.06 -44.63 11.22
N ASP A 203 4.34 -44.28 11.21
CA ASP A 203 4.88 -43.23 12.07
C ASP A 203 4.46 -41.82 11.59
N VAL A 204 4.62 -40.82 12.46
CA VAL A 204 4.30 -39.41 12.17
C VAL A 204 4.99 -38.89 10.89
N ILE A 205 6.17 -39.42 10.56
CA ILE A 205 6.97 -39.02 9.39
C ILE A 205 6.30 -39.49 8.10
N THR A 206 5.81 -40.73 8.04
CA THR A 206 5.09 -41.26 6.86
C THR A 206 3.82 -40.49 6.57
N TRP A 207 3.00 -40.22 7.59
CA TRP A 207 1.78 -39.40 7.45
C TRP A 207 2.12 -38.00 6.91
N THR A 208 3.08 -37.33 7.53
CA THR A 208 3.49 -35.98 7.14
C THR A 208 4.06 -35.94 5.71
N SER A 209 4.81 -36.97 5.31
CA SER A 209 5.36 -37.09 3.96
C SER A 209 4.26 -37.19 2.90
N LEU A 210 3.22 -38.01 3.16
CA LEU A 210 2.07 -38.14 2.27
C LEU A 210 1.29 -36.83 2.16
N ILE A 211 1.02 -36.18 3.30
CA ILE A 211 0.31 -34.90 3.37
C ILE A 211 1.06 -33.84 2.55
N ASN A 212 2.37 -33.71 2.74
CA ASN A 212 3.21 -32.77 2.00
C ASN A 212 3.24 -33.10 0.49
N GLY A 213 3.29 -34.38 0.13
CA GLY A 213 3.22 -34.82 -1.27
C GLY A 213 1.90 -34.42 -1.94
N TYR A 214 0.76 -34.75 -1.32
CA TYR A 214 -0.56 -34.39 -1.86
C TYR A 214 -0.76 -32.88 -1.91
N ALA A 215 -0.33 -32.15 -0.88
CA ALA A 215 -0.37 -30.69 -0.84
C ALA A 215 0.43 -30.08 -2.01
N LYS A 216 1.69 -30.50 -2.20
CA LYS A 216 2.56 -30.04 -3.29
C LYS A 216 2.06 -30.44 -4.68
N SER A 217 1.35 -31.55 -4.79
CA SER A 217 0.66 -31.97 -6.02
C SER A 217 -0.66 -31.23 -6.27
N GLY A 218 -1.03 -30.25 -5.44
CA GLY A 218 -2.27 -29.47 -5.56
C GLY A 218 -3.53 -30.21 -5.10
N GLN A 219 -3.40 -31.43 -4.58
CA GLN A 219 -4.50 -32.29 -4.12
C GLN A 219 -4.77 -32.08 -2.62
N VAL A 220 -4.95 -30.82 -2.22
CA VAL A 220 -5.02 -30.42 -0.81
C VAL A 220 -6.21 -31.00 -0.04
N LEU A 221 -7.31 -31.33 -0.71
CA LEU A 221 -8.47 -31.99 -0.08
C LEU A 221 -8.13 -33.41 0.41
N ILE A 222 -7.35 -34.16 -0.36
CA ILE A 222 -6.86 -35.49 0.05
C ILE A 222 -5.84 -35.34 1.18
N ALA A 223 -4.98 -34.32 1.10
CA ALA A 223 -4.04 -33.99 2.17
C ALA A 223 -4.78 -33.68 3.48
N ARG A 224 -5.90 -32.94 3.43
CA ARG A 224 -6.73 -32.63 4.59
C ARG A 224 -7.37 -33.86 5.20
N ASP A 225 -7.97 -34.74 4.39
CA ASP A 225 -8.55 -36.00 4.87
C ASP A 225 -7.51 -36.87 5.59
N LEU A 226 -6.31 -36.98 5.02
CA LEU A 226 -5.19 -37.68 5.66
C LEU A 226 -4.72 -37.02 6.96
N PHE A 227 -4.68 -35.68 6.98
CA PHE A 227 -4.34 -34.93 8.17
C PHE A 227 -5.36 -35.17 9.30
N ASP A 228 -6.64 -35.16 8.99
CA ASP A 228 -7.70 -35.39 9.98
C ASP A 228 -7.62 -36.82 10.56
N GLN A 229 -7.37 -37.82 9.72
CA GLN A 229 -7.19 -39.23 10.11
C GLN A 229 -5.90 -39.50 10.91
N MET A 230 -4.94 -38.58 10.90
CA MET A 230 -3.64 -38.75 11.56
C MET A 230 -3.81 -38.91 13.08
N PRO A 231 -3.38 -40.04 13.69
CA PRO A 231 -3.59 -40.31 15.12
C PRO A 231 -2.85 -39.35 16.05
N GLU A 232 -1.60 -39.03 15.70
CA GLU A 232 -0.76 -38.09 16.44
C GLU A 232 -0.28 -37.01 15.48
N LYS A 233 -0.67 -35.76 15.73
CA LYS A 233 -0.25 -34.59 14.95
C LYS A 233 0.95 -33.92 15.63
N ASN A 234 1.85 -33.35 14.84
CA ASN A 234 2.96 -32.55 15.35
C ASN A 234 3.06 -31.21 14.61
N THR A 235 3.97 -30.34 15.07
CA THR A 235 4.19 -29.02 14.47
C THR A 235 4.50 -29.08 12.96
N VAL A 236 5.15 -30.16 12.50
CA VAL A 236 5.49 -30.34 11.08
C VAL A 236 4.25 -30.64 10.24
N SER A 237 3.37 -31.55 10.70
CA SER A 237 2.12 -31.87 9.99
C SER A 237 1.18 -30.67 9.88
N TRP A 238 1.09 -29.85 10.94
CA TRP A 238 0.33 -28.58 10.90
C TRP A 238 0.93 -27.61 9.88
N SER A 239 2.25 -27.39 9.91
CA SER A 239 2.92 -26.50 8.95
C SER A 239 2.79 -26.97 7.50
N ALA A 240 2.78 -28.28 7.25
CA ALA A 240 2.59 -28.85 5.92
C ALA A 240 1.19 -28.54 5.36
N MET A 241 0.15 -28.64 6.19
CA MET A 241 -1.22 -28.27 5.78
C MET A 241 -1.37 -26.78 5.50
N ILE A 242 -0.87 -25.92 6.39
CA ILE A 242 -0.94 -24.45 6.22
C ILE A 242 -0.29 -24.03 4.90
N ASN A 243 0.94 -24.50 4.65
CA ASN A 243 1.66 -24.19 3.41
C ASN A 243 1.00 -24.82 2.18
N GLY A 244 0.45 -26.03 2.30
CA GLY A 244 -0.30 -26.68 1.24
C GLY A 244 -1.53 -25.89 0.80
N TYR A 245 -2.31 -25.39 1.76
CA TYR A 245 -3.43 -24.49 1.47
C TYR A 245 -2.99 -23.19 0.80
N CYS A 246 -1.90 -22.57 1.27
CA CYS A 246 -1.34 -21.37 0.64
C CYS A 246 -0.89 -21.60 -0.82
N GLN A 247 -0.30 -22.76 -1.13
CA GLN A 247 0.15 -23.10 -2.48
C GLN A 247 -0.99 -23.24 -3.49
N VAL A 248 -2.15 -23.73 -3.03
CA VAL A 248 -3.35 -23.88 -3.87
C VAL A 248 -4.18 -22.58 -3.93
N GLY A 249 -3.91 -21.63 -3.03
CA GLY A 249 -4.64 -20.36 -2.95
C GLY A 249 -5.83 -20.34 -1.99
N PHE A 250 -5.96 -21.37 -1.15
CA PHE A 250 -6.99 -21.48 -0.10
C PHE A 250 -6.51 -20.83 1.19
N PHE A 251 -6.33 -19.51 1.16
CA PHE A 251 -5.71 -18.76 2.25
C PHE A 251 -6.55 -18.73 3.52
N LYS A 252 -7.89 -18.80 3.41
CA LYS A 252 -8.79 -18.75 4.57
C LYS A 252 -8.65 -20.01 5.41
N GLU A 253 -8.70 -21.16 4.74
CA GLU A 253 -8.49 -22.48 5.32
C GLU A 253 -7.08 -22.59 5.94
N ALA A 254 -6.08 -21.94 5.34
CA ALA A 254 -4.73 -21.90 5.92
C ALA A 254 -4.71 -21.20 7.30
N LEU A 255 -5.44 -20.10 7.47
CA LEU A 255 -5.53 -19.38 8.75
C LEU A 255 -6.43 -20.08 9.77
N GLU A 256 -7.47 -20.77 9.33
CA GLU A 256 -8.28 -21.66 10.17
C GLU A 256 -7.41 -22.78 10.75
N VAL A 257 -6.61 -23.45 9.91
CA VAL A 257 -5.67 -24.49 10.36
C VAL A 257 -4.59 -23.93 11.29
N PHE A 258 -4.11 -22.71 11.05
CA PHE A 258 -3.16 -22.05 11.94
C PHE A 258 -3.78 -21.74 13.31
N SER A 259 -5.05 -21.34 13.35
CA SER A 259 -5.80 -21.09 14.58
C SER A 259 -6.05 -22.39 15.35
N ASP A 260 -6.43 -23.47 14.65
CA ASP A 260 -6.62 -24.80 15.23
C ASP A 260 -5.32 -25.36 15.83
N MET A 261 -4.18 -25.13 15.17
CA MET A 261 -2.85 -25.49 15.67
C MET A 261 -2.58 -24.83 17.03
N GLN A 262 -2.90 -23.55 17.17
CA GLN A 262 -2.72 -22.79 18.40
C GLN A 262 -3.69 -23.23 19.49
N ALA A 263 -4.97 -23.42 19.14
CA ALA A 263 -6.00 -23.91 20.06
C ALA A 263 -5.67 -25.31 20.61
N SER A 264 -5.01 -26.13 19.79
CA SER A 264 -4.49 -27.45 20.17
C SER A 264 -3.21 -27.40 21.00
N GLY A 265 -2.70 -26.21 21.34
CA GLY A 265 -1.52 -26.01 22.19
C GLY A 265 -0.17 -26.19 21.50
N PHE A 266 -0.12 -26.30 20.16
CA PHE A 266 1.14 -26.41 19.44
C PHE A 266 1.73 -25.04 19.17
N ALA A 267 2.98 -24.82 19.61
CA ALA A 267 3.71 -23.60 19.30
C ALA A 267 4.03 -23.52 17.79
N PRO A 268 3.67 -22.41 17.11
CA PRO A 268 4.03 -22.18 15.71
C PRO A 268 5.55 -22.26 15.49
N ASN A 269 5.96 -23.04 14.47
CA ASN A 269 7.33 -23.04 13.96
C ASN A 269 7.50 -22.00 12.83
N HIS A 270 8.75 -21.81 12.42
CA HIS A 270 9.14 -20.92 11.32
C HIS A 270 8.24 -21.08 10.08
N ASN A 271 8.11 -22.29 9.54
CA ASN A 271 7.32 -22.56 8.32
C ASN A 271 5.83 -22.27 8.49
N SER A 272 5.24 -22.55 9.66
CA SER A 272 3.84 -22.24 9.94
C SER A 272 3.58 -20.74 10.02
N ILE A 273 4.54 -19.98 10.58
CA ILE A 273 4.46 -18.52 10.69
C ILE A 273 4.55 -17.88 9.30
N VAL A 274 5.51 -18.30 8.46
CA VAL A 274 5.64 -17.79 7.09
C VAL A 274 4.38 -18.08 6.29
N GLY A 275 3.85 -19.31 6.36
CA GLY A 275 2.59 -19.68 5.70
C GLY A 275 1.40 -18.83 6.18
N ALA A 276 1.26 -18.63 7.50
CA ALA A 276 0.21 -17.78 8.05
C ALA A 276 0.35 -16.31 7.64
N LEU A 277 1.56 -15.75 7.60
CA LEU A 277 1.81 -14.39 7.11
C LEU A 277 1.48 -14.26 5.62
N THR A 278 1.83 -15.26 4.80
CA THR A 278 1.43 -15.30 3.38
C THR A 278 -0.09 -15.29 3.24
N ALA A 279 -0.80 -16.12 4.01
CA ALA A 279 -2.26 -16.13 3.99
C ALA A 279 -2.86 -14.79 4.44
N CYS A 280 -2.31 -14.16 5.49
CA CYS A 280 -2.70 -12.81 5.92
C CYS A 280 -2.52 -11.78 4.80
N ALA A 281 -1.39 -11.84 4.09
CA ALA A 281 -1.06 -10.91 3.00
C ALA A 281 -2.07 -10.98 1.84
N PHE A 282 -2.52 -12.19 1.48
CA PHE A 282 -3.51 -12.39 0.41
C PHE A 282 -4.94 -12.05 0.83
N LEU A 283 -5.26 -12.22 2.11
CA LEU A 283 -6.59 -11.95 2.65
C LEU A 283 -6.77 -10.52 3.16
N GLY A 284 -5.69 -9.74 3.28
CA GLY A 284 -5.71 -8.44 3.94
C GLY A 284 -5.96 -8.54 5.45
N ALA A 285 -5.59 -9.67 6.08
CA ALA A 285 -5.82 -9.93 7.50
C ALA A 285 -4.74 -9.25 8.38
N LEU A 286 -4.85 -7.92 8.51
CA LEU A 286 -3.89 -7.08 9.21
C LEU A 286 -3.80 -7.39 10.71
N ASP A 287 -4.90 -7.72 11.38
CA ASP A 287 -4.93 -7.89 12.83
C ASP A 287 -4.26 -9.21 13.22
N GLN A 288 -4.58 -10.29 12.51
CA GLN A 288 -3.83 -11.54 12.63
C GLN A 288 -2.34 -11.36 12.30
N GLY A 289 -2.00 -10.61 11.25
CA GLY A 289 -0.61 -10.28 10.91
C GLY A 289 0.14 -9.54 12.02
N LYS A 290 -0.50 -8.54 12.65
CA LYS A 290 0.05 -7.81 13.81
C LYS A 290 0.18 -8.70 15.04
N TRP A 291 -0.78 -9.59 15.26
CA TRP A 291 -0.72 -10.58 16.34
C TRP A 291 0.50 -11.49 16.16
N ILE A 292 0.73 -12.02 14.95
CA ILE A 292 1.89 -12.86 14.63
C ILE A 292 3.20 -12.07 14.85
N HIS A 293 3.26 -10.83 14.38
CA HIS A 293 4.45 -9.98 14.59
C HIS A 293 4.72 -9.74 16.10
N THR A 294 3.67 -9.47 16.87
CA THR A 294 3.77 -9.32 18.34
C THR A 294 4.19 -10.63 19.02
N TYR A 295 3.70 -11.78 18.54
CA TYR A 295 4.09 -13.10 19.03
C TYR A 295 5.59 -13.37 18.81
N LEU A 296 6.14 -13.01 17.64
CA LEU A 296 7.57 -13.13 17.35
C LEU A 296 8.41 -12.31 18.35
N ASN A 297 8.01 -11.06 18.58
CA ASN A 297 8.69 -10.15 19.51
C ASN A 297 8.63 -10.64 20.97
N LYS A 298 7.45 -11.07 21.44
CA LYS A 298 7.27 -11.58 22.81
C LYS A 298 8.08 -12.85 23.09
N ASN A 299 8.19 -13.74 22.10
CA ASN A 299 8.94 -14.98 22.22
C ASN A 299 10.44 -14.82 21.88
N LYS A 300 10.89 -13.59 21.59
CA LYS A 300 12.28 -13.29 21.19
C LYS A 300 12.76 -14.14 20.01
N ILE A 301 11.83 -14.47 19.10
CA ILE A 301 12.16 -15.18 17.87
C ILE A 301 12.80 -14.15 16.94
N LYS A 302 14.07 -14.37 16.59
CA LYS A 302 14.77 -13.47 15.67
C LYS A 302 14.13 -13.53 14.29
N LEU A 303 13.88 -12.35 13.72
CA LEU A 303 13.51 -12.23 12.31
C LEU A 303 14.72 -12.61 11.46
N ASP A 304 14.59 -13.69 10.72
CA ASP A 304 15.52 -14.03 9.66
C ASP A 304 15.04 -13.44 8.32
N ARG A 305 15.83 -13.65 7.26
CA ARG A 305 15.58 -13.09 5.93
C ARG A 305 14.19 -13.47 5.40
N MET A 306 13.74 -14.70 5.66
CA MET A 306 12.46 -15.21 5.18
C MET A 306 11.28 -14.63 5.96
N MET A 307 11.34 -14.62 7.30
CA MET A 307 10.28 -14.02 8.13
C MET A 307 10.16 -12.51 7.93
N GLY A 308 11.29 -11.80 7.84
CA GLY A 308 11.30 -10.36 7.58
C GLY A 308 10.63 -10.02 6.24
N THR A 309 10.99 -10.75 5.18
CA THR A 309 10.37 -10.60 3.86
C THR A 309 8.86 -10.89 3.90
N ALA A 310 8.44 -11.95 4.59
CA ALA A 310 7.02 -12.30 4.74
C ALA A 310 6.22 -11.22 5.51
N LEU A 311 6.81 -10.61 6.54
CA LEU A 311 6.19 -9.49 7.26
C LEU A 311 6.08 -8.24 6.38
N ILE A 312 7.12 -7.92 5.60
CA ILE A 312 7.08 -6.80 4.65
C ILE A 312 5.96 -6.98 3.63
N ASP A 313 5.86 -8.17 3.00
CA ASP A 313 4.80 -8.47 2.03
C ASP A 313 3.41 -8.39 2.67
N MET A 314 3.26 -8.95 3.88
CA MET A 314 2.02 -8.90 4.64
C MET A 314 1.59 -7.46 4.95
N TYR A 315 2.45 -6.65 5.58
CA TYR A 315 2.11 -5.26 5.91
C TYR A 315 1.87 -4.42 4.65
N SER A 316 2.65 -4.63 3.59
CA SER A 316 2.48 -3.91 2.32
C SER A 316 1.13 -4.21 1.68
N LYS A 317 0.72 -5.48 1.60
CA LYS A 317 -0.56 -5.88 0.99
C LYS A 317 -1.77 -5.58 1.88
N CYS A 318 -1.60 -5.59 3.20
CA CYS A 318 -2.65 -5.22 4.15
C CYS A 318 -2.83 -3.70 4.31
N GLY A 319 -2.11 -2.88 3.54
CA GLY A 319 -2.31 -1.44 3.52
C GLY A 319 -1.50 -0.63 4.54
N CYS A 320 -0.55 -1.23 5.27
CA CYS A 320 0.25 -0.56 6.31
C CYS A 320 1.73 -0.47 5.92
N ILE A 321 2.01 0.35 4.90
CA ILE A 321 3.35 0.45 4.30
C ILE A 321 4.39 1.03 5.26
N GLU A 322 4.00 1.88 6.21
CA GLU A 322 4.91 2.48 7.19
C GLU A 322 5.51 1.40 8.10
N THR A 323 4.70 0.45 8.55
CA THR A 323 5.19 -0.68 9.37
C THR A 323 6.07 -1.61 8.56
N ALA A 324 5.78 -1.79 7.26
CA ALA A 324 6.64 -2.57 6.37
C ALA A 324 8.05 -1.93 6.25
N CYS A 325 8.14 -0.61 6.15
CA CYS A 325 9.42 0.12 6.17
C CYS A 325 10.16 -0.08 7.50
N VAL A 326 9.47 0.01 8.64
CA VAL A 326 10.07 -0.23 9.96
C VAL A 326 10.65 -1.65 10.06
N VAL A 327 9.87 -2.66 9.66
CA VAL A 327 10.35 -4.05 9.65
C VAL A 327 11.59 -4.20 8.76
N PHE A 328 11.60 -3.56 7.59
CA PHE A 328 12.74 -3.60 6.68
C PHE A 328 14.01 -2.97 7.28
N ASP A 329 13.90 -1.86 8.01
CA ASP A 329 15.05 -1.22 8.66
C ASP A 329 15.52 -1.98 9.92
N GLU A 330 14.65 -2.76 10.57
CA GLU A 330 15.00 -3.64 11.68
C GLU A 330 15.75 -4.93 11.24
N MET A 331 15.70 -5.30 9.96
CA MET A 331 16.36 -6.49 9.43
C MET A 331 17.89 -6.34 9.41
N LEU A 332 18.59 -7.23 10.12
CA LEU A 332 20.06 -7.27 10.16
C LEU A 332 20.69 -7.70 8.82
N GLU A 333 20.03 -8.61 8.11
CA GLU A 333 20.45 -9.08 6.79
C GLU A 333 19.29 -8.96 5.82
N ARG A 334 19.52 -8.21 4.74
CA ARG A 334 18.52 -7.98 3.69
C ARG A 334 19.01 -8.62 2.41
N ASP A 335 18.16 -9.43 1.80
CA ASP A 335 18.40 -9.99 0.48
C ASP A 335 17.57 -9.29 -0.59
N VAL A 336 17.76 -9.71 -1.83
CA VAL A 336 16.99 -9.24 -2.98
C VAL A 336 15.48 -9.37 -2.77
N TYR A 337 15.00 -10.35 -2.00
CA TYR A 337 13.57 -10.58 -1.79
C TYR A 337 12.96 -9.53 -0.86
N ALA A 338 13.66 -9.16 0.23
CA ALA A 338 13.23 -8.11 1.13
C ALA A 338 13.13 -6.75 0.40
N PHE A 339 14.16 -6.37 -0.36
CA PHE A 339 14.15 -5.15 -1.17
C PHE A 339 13.04 -5.17 -2.21
N THR A 340 12.91 -6.26 -2.97
CA THR A 340 11.88 -6.40 -4.00
C THR A 340 10.48 -6.27 -3.42
N SER A 341 10.22 -6.91 -2.27
CA SER A 341 8.90 -6.87 -1.62
C SER A 341 8.54 -5.45 -1.18
N LEU A 342 9.48 -4.72 -0.59
CA LEU A 342 9.24 -3.33 -0.17
C LEU A 342 9.13 -2.37 -1.36
N ILE A 343 9.96 -2.51 -2.40
CA ILE A 343 9.87 -1.71 -3.63
C ILE A 343 8.50 -1.89 -4.28
N SER A 344 8.03 -3.14 -4.44
CA SER A 344 6.70 -3.42 -4.97
C SER A 344 5.59 -2.88 -4.06
N GLY A 345 5.76 -2.98 -2.73
CA GLY A 345 4.87 -2.39 -1.73
C GLY A 345 4.75 -0.88 -1.92
N LEU A 346 5.86 -0.14 -1.85
CA LEU A 346 5.91 1.32 -2.03
C LEU A 346 5.29 1.74 -3.36
N ALA A 347 5.59 1.03 -4.44
CA ALA A 347 4.99 1.29 -5.74
C ALA A 347 3.46 1.15 -5.70
N ASN A 348 2.92 0.12 -5.04
CA ASN A 348 1.47 -0.14 -4.95
C ASN A 348 0.73 0.90 -4.11
N HIS A 349 1.45 1.55 -3.19
CA HIS A 349 0.97 2.65 -2.35
C HIS A 349 1.16 4.04 -2.97
N GLY A 350 1.64 4.13 -4.22
CA GLY A 350 1.87 5.41 -4.90
C GLY A 350 3.13 6.17 -4.45
N LEU A 351 3.97 5.56 -3.60
CA LEU A 351 5.20 6.15 -3.07
C LEU A 351 6.39 5.86 -4.00
N SER A 352 6.27 6.23 -5.28
CA SER A 352 7.25 5.83 -6.30
C SER A 352 8.64 6.44 -6.13
N THR A 353 8.75 7.65 -5.57
CA THR A 353 10.05 8.27 -5.27
C THR A 353 10.83 7.42 -4.27
N LEU A 354 10.20 7.02 -3.16
CA LEU A 354 10.78 6.12 -2.17
C LEU A 354 11.13 4.75 -2.76
N ALA A 355 10.33 4.23 -3.69
CA ALA A 355 10.63 2.97 -4.37
C ALA A 355 11.90 3.05 -5.22
N ILE A 356 12.12 4.18 -5.91
CA ILE A 356 13.33 4.45 -6.71
C ILE A 356 14.54 4.69 -5.79
N ASP A 357 14.37 5.45 -4.72
CA ASP A 357 15.43 5.67 -3.73
C ASP A 357 15.87 4.35 -3.08
N LEU A 358 14.91 3.47 -2.79
CA LEU A 358 15.20 2.14 -2.25
C LEU A 358 15.92 1.23 -3.26
N PHE A 359 15.60 1.35 -4.55
CA PHE A 359 16.35 0.67 -5.61
C PHE A 359 17.79 1.17 -5.73
N THR A 360 18.02 2.47 -5.59
CA THR A 360 19.36 3.05 -5.54
C THR A 360 20.13 2.56 -4.31
N ARG A 361 19.49 2.59 -3.13
CA ARG A 361 20.06 2.03 -1.89
C ARG A 361 20.43 0.56 -2.02
N MET A 362 19.63 -0.23 -2.73
CA MET A 362 19.90 -1.65 -2.99
C MET A 362 21.23 -1.85 -3.72
N HIS A 363 21.50 -1.02 -4.74
CA HIS A 363 22.76 -1.01 -5.46
C HIS A 363 23.93 -0.61 -4.56
N ASP A 364 23.77 0.47 -3.79
CA ASP A 364 24.82 1.00 -2.90
C ASP A 364 25.20 0.02 -1.79
N GLU A 365 24.23 -0.78 -1.31
CA GLU A 365 24.45 -1.85 -0.33
C GLU A 365 25.02 -3.15 -0.96
N GLY A 366 25.27 -3.16 -2.28
CA GLY A 366 25.86 -4.29 -3.00
C GLY A 366 24.92 -5.47 -3.24
N VAL A 367 23.61 -5.26 -3.10
CA VAL A 367 22.59 -6.28 -3.38
C VAL A 367 22.17 -6.16 -4.84
N LEU A 368 22.36 -7.22 -5.64
CA LEU A 368 22.03 -7.17 -7.07
C LEU A 368 20.51 -7.32 -7.30
N PRO A 369 19.89 -6.42 -8.08
CA PRO A 369 18.50 -6.55 -8.52
C PRO A 369 18.27 -7.84 -9.32
N ASN A 370 17.10 -8.46 -9.14
CA ASN A 370 16.65 -9.54 -10.00
C ASN A 370 15.56 -9.05 -10.96
N GLU A 371 15.09 -9.94 -11.82
CA GLU A 371 14.03 -9.65 -12.80
C GLU A 371 12.75 -9.09 -12.14
N VAL A 372 12.35 -9.62 -10.98
CA VAL A 372 11.15 -9.16 -10.28
C VAL A 372 11.34 -7.77 -9.68
N THR A 373 12.54 -7.44 -9.21
CA THR A 373 12.88 -6.09 -8.72
C THR A 373 12.60 -5.03 -9.79
N PHE A 374 13.05 -5.27 -11.03
CA PHE A 374 12.83 -4.33 -12.14
C PHE A 374 11.34 -4.15 -12.48
N ILE A 375 10.54 -5.22 -12.40
CA ILE A 375 9.08 -5.10 -12.56
C ILE A 375 8.51 -4.14 -11.51
N GLY A 376 8.94 -4.26 -10.24
CA GLY A 376 8.51 -3.39 -9.15
C GLY A 376 8.83 -1.91 -9.41
N VAL A 377 10.09 -1.60 -9.75
CA VAL A 377 10.53 -0.21 -9.98
C VAL A 377 9.91 0.37 -11.26
N LEU A 378 9.88 -0.38 -12.36
CA LEU A 378 9.25 0.10 -13.61
C LEU A 378 7.74 0.34 -13.43
N SER A 379 7.06 -0.47 -12.62
CA SER A 379 5.66 -0.23 -12.25
C SER A 379 5.51 1.05 -11.42
N ALA A 380 6.46 1.35 -10.53
CA ALA A 380 6.49 2.62 -9.79
C ALA A 380 6.63 3.83 -10.74
N CYS A 381 7.52 3.73 -11.72
CA CYS A 381 7.68 4.76 -12.76
C CYS A 381 6.40 4.91 -13.60
N SER A 382 5.78 3.80 -14.01
CA SER A 382 4.53 3.79 -14.79
C SER A 382 3.40 4.55 -14.09
N ARG A 383 3.22 4.32 -12.78
CA ARG A 383 2.14 4.93 -12.00
C ARG A 383 2.30 6.44 -11.82
N MET A 384 3.53 6.94 -11.76
CA MET A 384 3.83 8.37 -11.60
C MET A 384 4.16 9.08 -12.92
N GLY A 385 4.11 8.38 -14.06
CA GLY A 385 4.42 8.95 -15.36
C GLY A 385 5.89 9.38 -15.53
N LEU A 386 6.83 8.76 -14.78
CA LEU A 386 8.26 9.07 -14.83
C LEU A 386 8.93 8.40 -16.04
N VAL A 387 8.63 8.90 -17.25
CA VAL A 387 9.05 8.28 -18.52
C VAL A 387 10.57 8.19 -18.64
N ASP A 388 11.28 9.30 -18.41
CA ASP A 388 12.74 9.36 -18.57
C ASP A 388 13.45 8.40 -17.61
N GLU A 389 12.98 8.35 -16.36
CA GLU A 389 13.58 7.49 -15.34
C GLU A 389 13.27 6.01 -15.61
N GLY A 390 12.04 5.69 -16.01
CA GLY A 390 11.66 4.34 -16.41
C GLY A 390 12.48 3.81 -17.60
N LEU A 391 12.75 4.65 -18.60
CA LEU A 391 13.60 4.29 -19.75
C LEU A 391 15.05 4.05 -19.33
N LYS A 392 15.63 4.91 -18.49
CA LYS A 392 16.99 4.71 -17.95
C LYS A 392 17.10 3.40 -17.16
N ILE A 393 16.13 3.13 -16.29
CA ILE A 393 16.10 1.91 -15.49
C ILE A 393 16.00 0.67 -16.39
N PHE A 394 15.13 0.72 -17.40
CA PHE A 394 14.99 -0.38 -18.37
C PHE A 394 16.29 -0.65 -19.14
N GLU A 395 17.00 0.39 -19.57
CA GLU A 395 18.30 0.24 -20.24
C GLU A 395 19.37 -0.31 -19.28
N SER A 396 19.37 0.15 -18.03
CA SER A 396 20.32 -0.28 -17.00
C SER A 396 20.28 -1.79 -16.74
N MET A 397 19.12 -2.44 -16.96
CA MET A 397 18.97 -3.90 -16.84
C MET A 397 20.05 -4.64 -17.62
N ARG A 398 20.26 -4.28 -18.89
CA ARG A 398 21.23 -4.94 -19.77
C ARG A 398 22.64 -4.40 -19.57
N THR A 399 22.77 -3.08 -19.51
CA THR A 399 24.07 -2.40 -19.55
C THR A 399 24.82 -2.49 -18.24
N VAL A 400 24.13 -2.36 -17.11
CA VAL A 400 24.72 -2.34 -15.76
C VAL A 400 24.58 -3.71 -15.09
N TYR A 401 23.37 -4.26 -15.07
CA TYR A 401 23.04 -5.43 -14.25
C TYR A 401 23.11 -6.78 -15.00
N ARG A 402 23.28 -6.76 -16.33
CA ARG A 402 23.31 -7.96 -17.20
C ARG A 402 22.09 -8.87 -17.04
N VAL A 403 20.93 -8.27 -16.74
CA VAL A 403 19.62 -8.93 -16.68
C VAL A 403 18.93 -8.71 -18.02
N GLU A 404 18.57 -9.79 -18.70
CA GLU A 404 17.91 -9.70 -20.00
C GLU A 404 16.40 -9.40 -19.83
N PRO A 405 15.85 -8.35 -20.48
CA PRO A 405 14.45 -8.00 -20.35
C PRO A 405 13.51 -9.09 -20.86
N ARG A 406 12.64 -9.58 -19.98
CA ARG A 406 11.51 -10.47 -20.29
C ARG A 406 10.24 -9.68 -20.68
N VAL A 407 9.24 -10.41 -21.20
CA VAL A 407 7.95 -9.86 -21.66
C VAL A 407 7.26 -8.95 -20.64
N GLN A 408 7.34 -9.25 -19.34
CA GLN A 408 6.72 -8.46 -18.28
C GLN A 408 7.34 -7.05 -18.16
N HIS A 409 8.66 -6.92 -18.37
CA HIS A 409 9.35 -5.62 -18.32
C HIS A 409 8.94 -4.75 -19.51
N TYR A 410 8.82 -5.32 -20.70
CA TYR A 410 8.27 -4.63 -21.87
C TYR A 410 6.82 -4.21 -21.62
N GLY A 411 6.02 -5.04 -20.94
CA GLY A 411 4.67 -4.67 -20.52
C GLY A 411 4.63 -3.46 -19.61
N CYS A 412 5.54 -3.37 -18.63
CA CYS A 412 5.66 -2.19 -17.77
C CYS A 412 6.03 -0.93 -18.55
N LEU A 413 6.91 -1.06 -19.57
CA LEU A 413 7.31 0.06 -20.42
C LEU A 413 6.16 0.53 -21.33
N VAL A 414 5.39 -0.42 -21.89
CA VAL A 414 4.18 -0.11 -22.68
C VAL A 414 3.11 0.55 -21.82
N ASP A 415 2.91 0.11 -20.57
CA ASP A 415 2.00 0.75 -19.61
C ASP A 415 2.47 2.17 -19.28
N LEU A 416 3.75 2.38 -19.01
CA LEU A 416 4.35 3.70 -18.72
C LEU A 416 4.12 4.68 -19.88
N LEU A 417 4.51 4.31 -21.10
CA LEU A 417 4.34 5.15 -22.30
C LEU A 417 2.86 5.36 -22.63
N GLY A 418 2.07 4.31 -22.46
CA GLY A 418 0.65 4.30 -22.74
C GLY A 418 -0.16 5.24 -21.85
N ARG A 419 0.16 5.32 -20.54
CA ARG A 419 -0.52 6.21 -19.59
C ARG A 419 -0.26 7.69 -19.83
N VAL A 420 0.92 8.03 -20.35
CA VAL A 420 1.33 9.41 -20.66
C VAL A 420 0.83 9.86 -22.05
N GLY A 421 0.22 8.95 -22.83
CA GLY A 421 -0.33 9.22 -24.16
C GLY A 421 0.67 9.08 -25.30
N MET A 422 1.86 8.52 -25.06
CA MET A 422 2.87 8.24 -26.09
C MET A 422 2.57 6.93 -26.82
N ILE A 423 1.38 6.84 -27.43
CA ILE A 423 0.84 5.60 -28.04
C ILE A 423 1.73 5.08 -29.17
N ASP A 424 2.30 5.96 -30.00
CA ASP A 424 3.14 5.55 -31.12
C ASP A 424 4.46 4.93 -30.66
N GLU A 425 5.09 5.47 -29.61
CA GLU A 425 6.28 4.88 -29.01
C GLU A 425 5.94 3.57 -28.29
N ALA A 426 4.80 3.48 -27.60
CA ALA A 426 4.32 2.22 -27.02
C ALA A 426 4.11 1.15 -28.10
N LYS A 427 3.53 1.51 -29.26
CA LYS A 427 3.36 0.62 -30.42
C LYS A 427 4.69 0.18 -31.00
N LYS A 428 5.68 1.08 -31.06
CA LYS A 428 7.04 0.77 -31.50
C LYS A 428 7.72 -0.23 -30.58
N VAL A 429 7.60 -0.08 -29.26
CA VAL A 429 8.11 -1.05 -28.27
C VAL A 429 7.53 -2.45 -28.49
N VAL A 430 6.21 -2.56 -28.70
CA VAL A 430 5.55 -3.85 -28.99
C VAL A 430 6.02 -4.46 -30.32
N ARG A 431 6.41 -3.64 -31.30
CA ARG A 431 6.93 -4.15 -32.59
C ARG A 431 8.40 -4.55 -32.56
N THR A 432 9.20 -3.94 -31.69
CA THR A 432 10.66 -4.15 -31.63
C THR A 432 11.09 -5.13 -30.54
N MET A 433 10.19 -5.52 -29.64
CA MET A 433 10.51 -6.51 -28.60
C MET A 433 10.92 -7.87 -29.22
N PRO A 434 11.90 -8.57 -28.64
CA PRO A 434 12.50 -9.78 -29.22
C PRO A 434 11.66 -11.05 -29.03
N MET A 435 10.51 -10.95 -28.35
CA MET A 435 9.58 -12.05 -28.09
C MET A 435 8.15 -11.64 -28.45
N GLU A 436 7.27 -12.62 -28.60
CA GLU A 436 5.84 -12.34 -28.83
C GLU A 436 5.21 -11.66 -27.60
N PRO A 437 4.33 -10.66 -27.80
CA PRO A 437 3.65 -9.98 -26.71
C PRO A 437 2.64 -10.90 -26.03
N ASP A 438 2.58 -10.86 -24.70
CA ASP A 438 1.62 -11.61 -23.89
C ASP A 438 0.33 -10.80 -23.62
N SER A 439 -0.61 -11.39 -22.89
CA SER A 439 -1.89 -10.74 -22.55
C SER A 439 -1.70 -9.45 -21.75
N TYR A 440 -0.62 -9.34 -20.97
CA TYR A 440 -0.33 -8.16 -20.17
C TYR A 440 0.14 -7.00 -21.05
N VAL A 441 1.10 -7.23 -21.94
CA VAL A 441 1.60 -6.20 -22.89
C VAL A 441 0.46 -5.68 -23.79
N LEU A 442 -0.31 -6.59 -24.39
CA LEU A 442 -1.43 -6.23 -25.26
C LEU A 442 -2.56 -5.56 -24.46
N GLY A 443 -2.79 -6.00 -23.23
CA GLY A 443 -3.74 -5.37 -22.31
C GLY A 443 -3.35 -3.95 -21.91
N ALA A 444 -2.06 -3.71 -21.64
CA ALA A 444 -1.52 -2.38 -21.33
C ALA A 444 -1.71 -1.41 -22.51
N LEU A 445 -1.37 -1.85 -23.73
CA LEU A 445 -1.57 -1.05 -24.93
C LEU A 445 -3.06 -0.79 -25.23
N LEU A 446 -3.91 -1.82 -25.07
CA LEU A 446 -5.37 -1.67 -25.22
C LEU A 446 -5.95 -0.68 -24.20
N ASN A 447 -5.46 -0.71 -22.96
CA ASN A 447 -5.85 0.25 -21.93
C ASN A 447 -5.41 1.68 -22.30
N ALA A 448 -4.21 1.85 -22.84
CA ALA A 448 -3.74 3.15 -23.34
C ALA A 448 -4.62 3.66 -24.50
N CYS A 449 -4.98 2.80 -25.45
CA CYS A 449 -5.93 3.12 -26.52
C CYS A 449 -7.30 3.57 -25.98
N ARG A 450 -7.77 2.95 -24.89
CA ARG A 450 -9.03 3.34 -24.22
C ARG A 450 -8.93 4.72 -23.60
N VAL A 451 -7.85 5.00 -22.86
CA VAL A 451 -7.65 6.27 -22.16
C VAL A 451 -7.51 7.43 -23.16
N HIS A 452 -6.82 7.21 -24.28
CA HIS A 452 -6.52 8.25 -25.27
C HIS A 452 -7.42 8.21 -26.52
N GLY A 453 -8.46 7.38 -26.54
CA GLY A 453 -9.49 7.38 -27.59
C GLY A 453 -9.07 6.79 -28.96
N ASN A 454 -8.05 5.93 -29.02
CA ASN A 454 -7.59 5.31 -30.27
C ASN A 454 -8.30 3.99 -30.57
N VAL A 455 -9.51 4.08 -31.16
CA VAL A 455 -10.41 2.93 -31.38
C VAL A 455 -9.86 1.95 -32.42
N GLU A 456 -9.23 2.43 -33.50
CA GLU A 456 -8.69 1.58 -34.58
C GLU A 456 -7.59 0.65 -34.07
N LEU A 457 -6.63 1.19 -33.33
CA LEU A 457 -5.55 0.40 -32.73
C LEU A 457 -6.10 -0.57 -31.68
N GLY A 458 -7.09 -0.14 -30.88
CA GLY A 458 -7.75 -1.01 -29.91
C GLY A 458 -8.41 -2.25 -30.56
N GLN A 459 -9.05 -2.08 -31.72
CA GLN A 459 -9.65 -3.19 -32.47
C GLN A 459 -8.60 -4.15 -33.04
N GLU A 460 -7.50 -3.62 -33.58
CA GLU A 460 -6.35 -4.41 -34.06
C GLU A 460 -5.82 -5.32 -32.93
N MET A 461 -5.64 -4.76 -31.72
CA MET A 461 -5.09 -5.48 -30.57
C MET A 461 -6.01 -6.60 -30.06
N VAL A 462 -7.33 -6.38 -30.03
CA VAL A 462 -8.25 -7.48 -29.68
C VAL A 462 -8.26 -8.58 -30.73
N GLY A 463 -8.11 -8.22 -32.01
CA GLY A 463 -7.91 -9.20 -33.08
C GLY A 463 -6.68 -10.07 -32.86
N HIS A 464 -5.58 -9.49 -32.38
CA HIS A 464 -4.35 -10.22 -32.03
C HIS A 464 -4.54 -11.13 -30.82
N LEU A 465 -5.16 -10.62 -29.74
CA LEU A 465 -5.49 -11.39 -28.53
C LEU A 465 -6.38 -12.59 -28.84
N ALA A 466 -7.38 -12.41 -29.72
CA ALA A 466 -8.28 -13.49 -30.13
C ALA A 466 -7.58 -14.57 -30.98
N LYS A 467 -6.62 -14.19 -31.84
CA LYS A 467 -5.83 -15.16 -32.62
C LYS A 467 -4.89 -16.00 -31.75
N GLN A 468 -4.40 -15.42 -30.66
CA GLN A 468 -3.53 -16.09 -29.69
C GLN A 468 -4.31 -16.88 -28.62
N GLY A 469 -5.64 -16.85 -28.62
CA GLY A 469 -6.48 -17.52 -27.61
C GLY A 469 -6.40 -16.89 -26.22
N LEU A 470 -6.04 -15.61 -26.14
CA LEU A 470 -5.88 -14.83 -24.90
C LEU A 470 -7.07 -13.91 -24.62
N ASP A 471 -8.24 -14.20 -25.21
CA ASP A 471 -9.46 -13.41 -25.12
C ASP A 471 -10.27 -13.72 -23.85
N HIS A 472 -9.75 -13.34 -22.69
CA HIS A 472 -10.48 -13.41 -21.43
C HIS A 472 -11.49 -12.25 -21.28
N SER A 473 -12.44 -12.38 -20.36
CA SER A 473 -13.57 -11.43 -20.18
C SER A 473 -13.14 -9.97 -20.04
N GLY A 474 -12.01 -9.68 -19.39
CA GLY A 474 -11.46 -8.33 -19.27
C GLY A 474 -11.17 -7.62 -20.60
N VAL A 475 -10.67 -8.34 -21.62
CA VAL A 475 -10.34 -7.77 -22.94
C VAL A 475 -11.61 -7.32 -23.66
N HIS A 476 -12.65 -8.15 -23.62
CA HIS A 476 -13.94 -7.82 -24.23
C HIS A 476 -14.65 -6.67 -23.51
N VAL A 477 -14.54 -6.59 -22.18
CA VAL A 477 -15.08 -5.47 -21.40
C VAL A 477 -14.35 -4.16 -21.75
N LEU A 478 -13.01 -4.18 -21.84
CA LEU A 478 -12.22 -3.01 -22.25
C LEU A 478 -12.60 -2.51 -23.65
N LEU A 479 -12.75 -3.42 -24.61
CA LEU A 479 -13.19 -3.10 -25.96
C LEU A 479 -14.63 -2.57 -26.01
N SER A 480 -15.55 -3.20 -25.28
CA SER A 480 -16.94 -2.74 -25.16
C SER A 480 -17.00 -1.33 -24.58
N ASN A 481 -16.18 -1.00 -23.58
CA ASN A 481 -16.12 0.33 -23.00
C ASN A 481 -15.52 1.36 -23.96
N MET A 482 -14.53 0.96 -24.76
CA MET A 482 -13.93 1.82 -25.79
C MET A 482 -14.95 2.17 -26.89
N TYR A 483 -15.69 1.19 -27.41
CA TYR A 483 -16.77 1.44 -28.37
C TYR A 483 -17.90 2.30 -27.79
N ALA A 484 -18.27 2.07 -26.53
CA ALA A 484 -19.25 2.91 -25.84
C ALA A 484 -18.77 4.36 -25.69
N SER A 485 -17.48 4.57 -25.40
CA SER A 485 -16.88 5.92 -25.28
C SER A 485 -16.74 6.65 -26.61
N ALA A 486 -16.79 5.91 -27.74
CA ALA A 486 -16.76 6.44 -29.09
C ALA A 486 -18.15 6.48 -29.76
N ASP A 487 -19.24 6.31 -28.98
CA ASP A 487 -20.64 6.26 -29.43
C ASP A 487 -20.96 5.18 -30.49
N GLN A 488 -20.14 4.13 -30.59
CA GLN A 488 -20.32 3.01 -31.53
C GLN A 488 -21.12 1.85 -30.91
N TRP A 489 -22.40 2.08 -30.64
CA TRP A 489 -23.28 1.12 -29.94
C TRP A 489 -23.51 -0.21 -30.69
N ASP A 490 -23.45 -0.22 -32.02
CA ASP A 490 -23.53 -1.46 -32.82
C ASP A 490 -22.32 -2.38 -32.59
N CYS A 491 -21.14 -1.78 -32.43
CA CYS A 491 -19.91 -2.51 -32.10
C CYS A 491 -19.96 -3.06 -30.66
N VAL A 492 -20.53 -2.29 -29.71
CA VAL A 492 -20.77 -2.77 -28.32
C VAL A 492 -21.65 -4.02 -28.32
N LYS A 493 -22.74 -4.01 -29.09
CA LYS A 493 -23.65 -5.16 -29.21
C LYS A 493 -22.93 -6.39 -29.78
N THR A 494 -22.15 -6.20 -30.85
CA THR A 494 -21.37 -7.26 -31.48
C THR A 494 -20.35 -7.91 -30.51
N VAL A 495 -19.72 -7.10 -29.66
CA VAL A 495 -18.78 -7.59 -28.64
C VAL A 495 -19.51 -8.43 -27.58
N ARG A 496 -20.68 -7.99 -27.10
CA ARG A 496 -21.48 -8.75 -26.11
C ARG A 496 -22.00 -10.06 -26.67
N GLU A 497 -22.52 -10.07 -27.90
CA GLU A 497 -22.95 -11.30 -28.59
C GLU A 497 -21.79 -12.29 -28.78
N THR A 498 -20.58 -11.76 -29.05
CA THR A 498 -19.36 -12.59 -29.13
C THR A 498 -19.00 -13.21 -27.78
N MET A 499 -19.13 -12.46 -26.67
CA MET A 499 -18.92 -12.98 -25.33
C MET A 499 -19.92 -14.08 -24.97
N GLU A 500 -21.20 -13.90 -25.30
CA GLU A 500 -22.25 -14.91 -25.08
C GLU A 500 -22.00 -16.19 -25.88
N ARG A 501 -21.72 -16.05 -27.18
CA ARG A 501 -21.42 -17.18 -28.07
C ARG A 501 -20.19 -17.98 -27.60
N LYS A 502 -19.16 -17.29 -27.10
CA LYS A 502 -17.93 -17.90 -26.56
C LYS A 502 -18.05 -18.34 -25.09
N ARG A 503 -19.20 -18.11 -24.43
CA ARG A 503 -19.41 -18.36 -22.99
C ARG A 503 -18.35 -17.72 -22.09
N VAL A 504 -17.90 -16.52 -22.47
CA VAL A 504 -16.91 -15.76 -21.69
C VAL A 504 -17.59 -15.16 -20.47
N THR A 505 -17.36 -15.75 -19.29
CA THR A 505 -17.92 -15.27 -18.03
C THR A 505 -17.05 -14.18 -17.41
N LYS A 506 -17.68 -13.07 -17.01
CA LYS A 506 -17.02 -12.05 -16.18
C LYS A 506 -16.79 -12.65 -14.79
N VAL A 507 -15.55 -12.61 -14.30
CA VAL A 507 -15.27 -12.94 -12.90
C VAL A 507 -15.85 -11.82 -12.04
N PRO A 508 -16.77 -12.09 -11.10
CA PRO A 508 -17.30 -11.07 -10.21
C PRO A 508 -16.16 -10.52 -9.35
N GLY A 509 -16.17 -9.19 -9.10
CA GLY A 509 -15.22 -8.60 -8.17
C GLY A 509 -15.49 -9.10 -6.76
N CYS A 510 -14.45 -9.33 -5.98
CA CYS A 510 -14.56 -9.67 -4.56
C CYS A 510 -13.80 -8.66 -3.70
N SER A 511 -14.23 -8.50 -2.46
CA SER A 511 -13.54 -7.74 -1.42
C SER A 511 -13.47 -8.57 -0.15
N LEU A 512 -12.36 -8.48 0.56
CA LEU A 512 -12.08 -9.25 1.76
C LEU A 512 -11.88 -8.27 2.91
N ILE A 513 -12.54 -8.50 4.04
CA ILE A 513 -12.35 -7.71 5.25
C ILE A 513 -12.15 -8.65 6.44
N GLU A 514 -11.29 -8.26 7.37
CA GLU A 514 -11.13 -8.92 8.66
C GLU A 514 -11.97 -8.18 9.72
N VAL A 515 -12.80 -8.91 10.46
CA VAL A 515 -13.56 -8.41 11.61
C VAL A 515 -13.43 -9.42 12.74
N ASP A 516 -12.97 -8.97 13.91
CA ASP A 516 -12.78 -9.80 15.11
C ASP A 516 -11.96 -11.08 14.85
N GLY A 517 -10.93 -10.97 14.01
CA GLY A 517 -10.06 -12.09 13.63
C GLY A 517 -10.70 -13.09 12.66
N SER A 518 -11.87 -12.79 12.08
CA SER A 518 -12.50 -13.60 11.03
C SER A 518 -12.48 -12.85 9.69
N VAL A 519 -12.00 -13.51 8.64
CA VAL A 519 -12.00 -12.96 7.27
C VAL A 519 -13.32 -13.25 6.58
N ASN A 520 -14.02 -12.18 6.19
CA ASN A 520 -15.29 -12.19 5.49
C ASN A 520 -15.08 -11.81 4.02
N GLU A 521 -15.61 -12.65 3.12
CA GLU A 521 -15.55 -12.44 1.68
C GLU A 521 -16.88 -11.85 1.17
N PHE A 522 -16.78 -10.80 0.36
CA PHE A 522 -17.91 -10.13 -0.28
C PHE A 522 -17.74 -10.22 -1.79
N VAL A 523 -18.42 -11.18 -2.42
CA VAL A 523 -18.44 -11.34 -3.87
C VAL A 523 -19.57 -10.49 -4.46
N ALA A 524 -19.29 -9.77 -5.55
CA ALA A 524 -20.26 -8.92 -6.22
C ALA A 524 -21.52 -9.71 -6.65
N GLY A 525 -22.66 -9.40 -6.03
CA GLY A 525 -23.93 -10.06 -6.28
C GLY A 525 -24.26 -11.20 -5.32
N ASP A 526 -23.30 -11.65 -4.50
CA ASP A 526 -23.56 -12.60 -3.42
C ASP A 526 -24.29 -11.92 -2.25
N ARG A 527 -25.22 -12.64 -1.63
CA ARG A 527 -26.00 -12.23 -0.47
C ARG A 527 -26.00 -13.27 0.66
N SER A 528 -25.11 -14.26 0.58
CA SER A 528 -25.05 -15.40 1.49
C SER A 528 -24.55 -15.06 2.91
N HIS A 529 -23.92 -13.89 3.10
CA HIS A 529 -23.37 -13.47 4.39
C HIS A 529 -24.44 -13.37 5.48
N VAL A 530 -24.15 -13.90 6.67
CA VAL A 530 -25.10 -14.00 7.79
C VAL A 530 -25.70 -12.64 8.17
N LEU A 531 -24.88 -11.59 8.16
CA LEU A 531 -25.28 -10.21 8.48
C LEU A 531 -25.62 -9.35 7.24
N MET A 532 -25.84 -9.95 6.07
CA MET A 532 -26.00 -9.20 4.80
C MET A 532 -27.12 -8.16 4.86
N GLN A 533 -28.25 -8.46 5.53
CA GLN A 533 -29.35 -7.51 5.66
C GLN A 533 -28.97 -6.26 6.46
N GLU A 534 -28.22 -6.44 7.54
CA GLU A 534 -27.72 -5.34 8.37
C GLU A 534 -26.66 -4.53 7.61
N ILE A 535 -25.72 -5.20 6.95
CA ILE A 535 -24.67 -4.56 6.12
C ILE A 535 -25.29 -3.73 5.00
N ILE A 536 -26.29 -4.26 4.28
CA ILE A 536 -27.00 -3.50 3.23
C ILE A 536 -27.72 -2.29 3.84
N SER A 537 -28.38 -2.45 4.99
CA SER A 537 -29.07 -1.35 5.66
C SER A 537 -28.09 -0.25 6.11
N LEU A 538 -26.93 -0.66 6.63
CA LEU A 538 -25.86 0.25 7.04
C LEU A 538 -25.22 0.92 5.82
N LEU A 539 -24.96 0.20 4.73
CA LEU A 539 -24.45 0.74 3.46
C LEU A 539 -25.44 1.71 2.82
N LEU A 540 -26.75 1.47 2.91
CA LEU A 540 -27.77 2.42 2.45
C LEU A 540 -27.84 3.65 3.35
N ALA A 541 -27.70 3.48 4.67
CA ALA A 541 -27.59 4.59 5.60
C ALA A 541 -26.30 5.39 5.36
N MET A 542 -25.18 4.71 5.10
CA MET A 542 -23.89 5.30 4.74
C MET A 542 -23.92 5.92 3.35
N ASP A 543 -24.61 5.38 2.35
CA ASP A 543 -24.79 6.00 1.03
C ASP A 543 -25.70 7.23 1.14
N LYS A 544 -26.71 7.20 2.00
CA LYS A 544 -27.52 8.38 2.33
C LYS A 544 -26.70 9.43 3.08
N HIS A 545 -25.83 8.99 3.99
CA HIS A 545 -24.92 9.83 4.74
C HIS A 545 -23.78 10.35 3.84
N LEU A 546 -23.25 9.54 2.92
CA LEU A 546 -22.25 9.85 1.90
C LEU A 546 -22.85 10.74 0.81
N LYS A 547 -24.13 10.63 0.49
CA LYS A 547 -24.84 11.62 -0.33
C LYS A 547 -25.08 12.93 0.44
N SER A 548 -25.13 12.89 1.77
CA SER A 548 -25.07 14.11 2.60
C SER A 548 -23.65 14.61 2.84
N ILE A 549 -22.63 13.76 2.67
CA ILE A 549 -21.18 14.02 2.78
C ILE A 549 -20.53 14.19 1.39
N CYS A 550 -21.22 14.02 0.25
CA CYS A 550 -20.80 14.60 -1.03
C CYS A 550 -20.87 16.14 -0.98
N PHE A 551 -21.26 16.68 0.18
CA PHE A 551 -20.96 17.99 0.74
C PHE A 551 -19.82 17.93 1.81
N GLY A 552 -18.74 17.16 1.60
CA GLY A 552 -17.73 16.83 2.62
C GLY A 552 -16.71 15.73 2.24
N ASP A 553 -15.64 16.12 1.53
CA ASP A 553 -14.28 15.54 1.50
C ASP A 553 -14.02 14.02 1.28
N SER A 554 -13.56 13.70 0.06
CA SER A 554 -12.33 12.91 -0.16
C SER A 554 -11.76 13.17 -1.56
N GLY A 555 -10.81 14.10 -1.67
CA GLY A 555 -9.45 13.84 -2.19
C GLY A 555 -9.19 13.39 -3.63
N ASP A 556 -10.16 13.48 -4.54
CA ASP A 556 -9.92 13.62 -5.98
C ASP A 556 -10.65 14.88 -6.42
N ASP A 557 -10.01 15.74 -7.23
CA ASP A 557 -10.60 16.94 -7.86
C ASP A 557 -11.80 16.55 -8.76
N LYS A 558 -12.91 16.20 -8.12
CA LYS A 558 -14.19 15.92 -8.77
C LYS A 558 -14.88 17.26 -8.95
N ILE A 559 -14.62 17.85 -10.11
CA ILE A 559 -15.31 19.03 -10.62
C ILE A 559 -16.83 18.86 -10.41
N ILE A 560 -17.47 19.81 -9.72
CA ILE A 560 -18.92 19.83 -9.49
C ILE A 560 -19.62 19.89 -10.85
N TYR A 561 -20.30 18.84 -11.30
CA TYR A 561 -20.92 18.81 -12.63
C TYR A 561 -21.76 20.07 -12.91
N GLY A 562 -21.52 20.73 -14.05
CA GLY A 562 -22.22 21.98 -14.40
C GLY A 562 -23.75 21.86 -14.48
N ALA A 563 -24.28 20.65 -14.69
CA ALA A 563 -25.72 20.37 -14.60
C ALA A 563 -26.28 20.54 -13.18
N VAL A 564 -25.51 20.16 -12.16
CA VAL A 564 -25.87 20.33 -10.74
C VAL A 564 -25.88 21.81 -10.38
N VAL A 565 -24.84 22.55 -10.79
CA VAL A 565 -24.75 24.00 -10.57
C VAL A 565 -25.97 24.71 -11.17
N ARG A 566 -26.37 24.35 -12.38
CA ARG A 566 -27.56 24.91 -13.04
C ARG A 566 -28.82 24.71 -12.21
N VAL A 567 -29.12 23.46 -11.82
CA VAL A 567 -30.34 23.15 -11.05
C VAL A 567 -30.35 23.88 -9.72
N LEU A 568 -29.19 23.94 -9.06
CA LEU A 568 -29.04 24.62 -7.78
C LEU A 568 -29.27 26.13 -7.93
N CYS A 569 -28.67 26.77 -8.92
CA CYS A 569 -28.82 28.21 -9.15
C CYS A 569 -30.26 28.58 -9.52
N GLU A 570 -30.96 27.76 -10.32
CA GLU A 570 -32.38 28.00 -10.62
C GLU A 570 -33.25 27.91 -9.35
N LYS A 571 -32.99 26.94 -8.47
CA LYS A 571 -33.65 26.85 -7.15
C LYS A 571 -33.34 28.05 -6.25
N ALA A 572 -32.12 28.57 -6.31
CA ALA A 572 -31.74 29.76 -5.56
C ALA A 572 -32.44 31.02 -6.10
N LYS A 573 -32.54 31.19 -7.43
CA LYS A 573 -33.28 32.29 -8.06
C LYS A 573 -34.74 32.34 -7.60
N GLU A 574 -35.41 31.18 -7.54
CA GLU A 574 -36.79 31.08 -7.04
C GLU A 574 -36.93 31.69 -5.62
N ILE A 575 -35.93 31.49 -4.76
CA ILE A 575 -35.94 32.01 -3.38
C ILE A 575 -35.56 33.50 -3.36
N LEU A 576 -34.49 33.87 -4.06
CA LEU A 576 -33.91 35.21 -4.03
C LEU A 576 -34.78 36.25 -4.73
N MET A 577 -35.65 35.84 -5.66
CA MET A 577 -36.61 36.73 -6.32
C MET A 577 -37.62 37.33 -5.33
N ASP A 578 -37.96 36.60 -4.25
CA ASP A 578 -38.91 37.05 -3.23
C ASP A 578 -38.27 37.90 -2.12
N GLU A 579 -36.93 38.02 -2.09
CA GLU A 579 -36.21 38.76 -1.05
C GLU A 579 -36.19 40.27 -1.30
N SER A 580 -36.09 41.07 -0.23
CA SER A 580 -36.01 42.53 -0.34
C SER A 580 -34.56 42.97 -0.53
N ASN A 581 -34.32 44.12 -1.18
CA ASN A 581 -32.98 44.73 -1.20
C ASN A 581 -32.48 45.12 0.19
N VAL A 582 -33.39 45.28 1.16
CA VAL A 582 -33.10 45.46 2.59
C VAL A 582 -33.67 44.25 3.33
N GLN A 583 -32.95 43.14 3.31
CA GLN A 583 -33.45 41.86 3.80
C GLN A 583 -33.46 41.83 5.34
N PRO A 584 -34.61 41.59 6.00
CA PRO A 584 -34.67 41.49 7.46
C PRO A 584 -34.02 40.19 7.94
N VAL A 585 -33.16 40.29 8.95
CA VAL A 585 -32.46 39.14 9.56
C VAL A 585 -32.69 39.15 11.07
N LYS A 586 -33.02 37.98 11.63
CA LYS A 586 -33.27 37.83 13.07
C LYS A 586 -32.00 37.39 13.80
N SER A 587 -31.90 37.73 15.08
CA SER A 587 -30.97 37.11 16.02
C SER A 587 -31.46 35.70 16.45
N PRO A 588 -30.57 34.78 16.85
CA PRO A 588 -29.12 34.92 16.82
C PRO A 588 -28.59 34.86 15.38
N VAL A 589 -27.57 35.66 15.05
CA VAL A 589 -26.97 35.70 13.71
C VAL A 589 -25.46 35.89 13.77
N THR A 590 -24.76 35.17 12.91
CA THR A 590 -23.34 35.33 12.62
C THR A 590 -23.19 36.12 11.32
N ILE A 591 -22.63 37.33 11.42
CA ILE A 591 -22.38 38.24 10.30
C ILE A 591 -20.94 38.03 9.80
N CYS A 592 -20.82 37.72 8.52
CA CYS A 592 -19.59 37.38 7.83
C CYS A 592 -19.27 38.47 6.78
N GLY A 593 -18.04 38.97 6.79
CA GLY A 593 -17.50 39.85 5.77
C GLY A 593 -17.07 39.08 4.51
N ASP A 594 -16.02 39.60 3.85
CA ASP A 594 -15.54 39.03 2.59
C ASP A 594 -14.98 37.60 2.76
N ILE A 595 -15.15 36.75 1.74
CA ILE A 595 -14.73 35.33 1.74
C ILE A 595 -13.63 35.03 0.70
N HIS A 596 -13.58 35.75 -0.42
CA HIS A 596 -12.49 35.74 -1.41
C HIS A 596 -12.17 34.35 -2.01
N GLY A 597 -13.19 33.52 -2.25
CA GLY A 597 -13.03 32.19 -2.84
C GLY A 597 -12.16 31.23 -2.02
N GLN A 598 -12.04 31.47 -0.71
CA GLN A 598 -11.24 30.67 0.23
C GLN A 598 -12.09 29.55 0.87
N PHE A 599 -12.36 28.49 0.10
CA PHE A 599 -13.28 27.41 0.49
C PHE A 599 -12.95 26.73 1.83
N HIS A 600 -11.68 26.43 2.09
CA HIS A 600 -11.26 25.78 3.34
C HIS A 600 -11.43 26.71 4.55
N ASP A 601 -11.17 28.01 4.37
CA ASP A 601 -11.38 29.02 5.41
C ASP A 601 -12.87 29.25 5.67
N LEU A 602 -13.73 29.15 4.64
CA LEU A 602 -15.19 29.13 4.81
C LEU A 602 -15.66 27.90 5.59
N ALA A 603 -15.08 26.73 5.35
CA ALA A 603 -15.41 25.53 6.13
C ALA A 603 -15.02 25.69 7.60
N GLU A 604 -13.87 26.31 7.86
CA GLU A 604 -13.39 26.65 9.20
C GLU A 604 -14.29 27.72 9.87
N LEU A 605 -14.74 28.73 9.12
CA LEU A 605 -15.73 29.71 9.59
C LEU A 605 -16.99 29.03 10.11
N PHE A 606 -17.54 28.05 9.40
CA PHE A 606 -18.70 27.27 9.88
C PHE A 606 -18.38 26.38 11.08
N ARG A 607 -17.13 25.93 11.24
CA ARG A 607 -16.68 25.19 12.43
C ARG A 607 -16.67 26.09 13.66
N ILE A 608 -16.28 27.36 13.48
CA ILE A 608 -16.13 28.35 14.54
C ILE A 608 -17.48 28.98 14.90
N GLY A 609 -18.22 29.50 13.92
CA GLY A 609 -19.50 30.20 14.11
C GLY A 609 -20.68 29.29 14.44
N GLY A 610 -20.46 27.97 14.52
CA GLY A 610 -21.49 26.98 14.86
C GLY A 610 -22.29 26.46 13.66
N LYS A 611 -23.01 25.36 13.86
CA LYS A 611 -23.72 24.68 12.79
C LYS A 611 -25.01 25.41 12.41
N CYS A 612 -25.29 25.52 11.11
CA CYS A 612 -26.65 25.79 10.65
C CYS A 612 -27.52 24.54 10.93
N PRO A 613 -28.69 24.65 11.59
CA PRO A 613 -29.54 25.85 11.75
C PRO A 613 -29.53 26.53 13.13
N ASP A 614 -28.54 26.26 13.99
CA ASP A 614 -28.53 26.74 15.38
C ASP A 614 -28.33 28.27 15.48
N THR A 615 -27.69 28.87 14.47
CA THR A 615 -27.57 30.32 14.27
C THR A 615 -27.95 30.68 12.83
N ASN A 616 -28.45 31.91 12.61
CA ASN A 616 -28.59 32.46 11.26
C ASN A 616 -27.20 32.90 10.76
N TYR A 617 -27.00 32.92 9.44
CA TYR A 617 -25.79 33.47 8.84
C TYR A 617 -26.14 34.58 7.85
N LEU A 618 -25.35 35.65 7.88
CA LEU A 618 -25.42 36.77 6.95
C LEU A 618 -24.05 36.96 6.31
N PHE A 619 -23.95 36.74 5.00
CA PHE A 619 -22.73 36.94 4.23
C PHE A 619 -22.80 38.24 3.41
N MET A 620 -21.77 39.08 3.49
CA MET A 620 -21.82 40.46 2.97
C MET A 620 -21.28 40.65 1.54
N GLY A 621 -20.56 39.68 0.97
CA GLY A 621 -20.14 39.74 -0.44
C GLY A 621 -18.76 39.13 -0.71
N ASP A 622 -18.27 39.34 -1.94
CA ASP A 622 -16.95 38.95 -2.43
C ASP A 622 -16.66 37.46 -2.24
N TYR A 623 -17.53 36.61 -2.78
CA TYR A 623 -17.39 35.16 -2.73
C TYR A 623 -16.44 34.63 -3.80
N VAL A 624 -16.28 35.39 -4.89
CA VAL A 624 -15.56 34.96 -6.11
C VAL A 624 -14.39 35.87 -6.50
N ASP A 625 -13.77 36.51 -5.51
CA ASP A 625 -12.59 37.35 -5.71
C ASP A 625 -11.28 36.59 -5.44
N ARG A 626 -10.39 36.49 -6.45
CA ARG A 626 -8.97 36.08 -6.35
C ARG A 626 -8.65 34.74 -5.66
N GLY A 627 -9.64 33.97 -5.23
CA GLY A 627 -9.49 32.65 -4.61
C GLY A 627 -9.29 31.52 -5.62
N TYR A 628 -8.63 30.43 -5.19
CA TYR A 628 -8.46 29.23 -6.03
C TYR A 628 -9.73 28.35 -6.11
N TYR A 629 -10.66 28.56 -5.18
CA TYR A 629 -11.85 27.73 -4.97
C TYR A 629 -13.14 28.56 -4.96
N SER A 630 -13.24 29.56 -5.84
CA SER A 630 -14.41 30.44 -5.90
C SER A 630 -15.67 29.67 -6.29
N VAL A 631 -15.56 28.71 -7.21
CA VAL A 631 -16.68 27.85 -7.62
C VAL A 631 -17.23 27.06 -6.43
N GLU A 632 -16.37 26.44 -5.64
CA GLU A 632 -16.77 25.64 -4.47
C GLU A 632 -17.36 26.53 -3.38
N THR A 633 -16.72 27.68 -3.12
CA THR A 633 -17.15 28.68 -2.13
C THR A 633 -18.57 29.16 -2.42
N VAL A 634 -18.82 29.67 -3.63
CA VAL A 634 -20.14 30.19 -3.99
C VAL A 634 -21.17 29.06 -4.11
N THR A 635 -20.78 27.88 -4.59
CA THR A 635 -21.68 26.72 -4.65
C THR A 635 -22.17 26.30 -3.27
N LEU A 636 -21.27 26.26 -2.27
CA LEU A 636 -21.62 25.91 -0.90
C LEU A 636 -22.61 26.91 -0.31
N LEU A 637 -22.34 28.21 -0.45
CA LEU A 637 -23.24 29.27 0.05
C LEU A 637 -24.62 29.19 -0.61
N VAL A 638 -24.67 29.02 -1.93
CA VAL A 638 -25.93 28.86 -2.67
C VAL A 638 -26.66 27.58 -2.23
N ALA A 639 -25.96 26.46 -2.01
CA ALA A 639 -26.55 25.23 -1.51
C ALA A 639 -27.16 25.39 -0.11
N LEU A 640 -26.46 26.08 0.78
CA LEU A 640 -26.95 26.41 2.12
C LEU A 640 -28.15 27.36 2.06
N LYS A 641 -28.14 28.35 1.16
CA LYS A 641 -29.30 29.22 0.90
C LYS A 641 -30.51 28.44 0.43
N VAL A 642 -30.34 27.51 -0.50
CA VAL A 642 -31.46 26.68 -0.98
C VAL A 642 -31.98 25.76 0.12
N ARG A 643 -31.10 25.17 0.92
CA ARG A 643 -31.46 24.23 1.99
C ARG A 643 -32.11 24.93 3.19
N TYR A 644 -31.60 26.10 3.55
CA TYR A 644 -31.98 26.85 4.75
C TYR A 644 -32.31 28.30 4.40
N SER A 645 -33.28 28.50 3.50
CA SER A 645 -33.63 29.80 2.90
C SER A 645 -33.90 30.92 3.89
N GLN A 646 -34.44 30.61 5.07
CA GLN A 646 -34.76 31.56 6.13
C GLN A 646 -33.63 31.78 7.14
N ARG A 647 -32.55 30.99 7.05
CA ARG A 647 -31.42 31.03 8.00
C ARG A 647 -30.14 31.57 7.37
N ILE A 648 -30.01 31.46 6.06
CA ILE A 648 -28.84 31.94 5.30
C ILE A 648 -29.25 33.15 4.48
N THR A 649 -28.60 34.28 4.71
CA THR A 649 -28.75 35.51 3.94
C THR A 649 -27.44 35.79 3.21
N ILE A 650 -27.52 36.06 1.92
CA ILE A 650 -26.37 36.30 1.04
C ILE A 650 -26.58 37.65 0.38
N LEU A 651 -25.67 38.59 0.60
CA LEU A 651 -25.68 39.90 -0.05
C LEU A 651 -24.78 39.89 -1.28
N ARG A 652 -25.03 40.83 -2.19
CA ARG A 652 -24.21 41.09 -3.37
C ARG A 652 -22.99 41.93 -2.99
N GLY A 653 -21.78 41.48 -3.32
CA GLY A 653 -20.56 42.27 -3.28
C GLY A 653 -20.21 42.88 -4.64
N ASN A 654 -19.11 43.62 -4.70
CA ASN A 654 -18.65 44.22 -5.95
C ASN A 654 -18.03 43.18 -6.89
N HIS A 655 -17.54 42.04 -6.37
CA HIS A 655 -17.05 40.93 -7.19
C HIS A 655 -18.16 40.00 -7.72
N GLU A 656 -19.41 40.15 -7.28
CA GLU A 656 -20.58 39.49 -7.87
C GLU A 656 -21.12 40.27 -9.11
N SER A 657 -20.20 40.56 -10.04
CA SER A 657 -20.42 41.31 -11.30
C SER A 657 -19.75 40.62 -12.49
N ARG A 658 -20.39 40.65 -13.67
CA ARG A 658 -19.80 40.05 -14.89
C ARG A 658 -18.49 40.73 -15.29
N GLN A 659 -18.38 42.04 -15.14
CA GLN A 659 -17.18 42.79 -15.54
C GLN A 659 -16.00 42.50 -14.62
N ILE A 660 -16.25 42.47 -13.30
CA ILE A 660 -15.22 42.24 -12.29
C ILE A 660 -14.73 40.79 -12.32
N THR A 661 -15.64 39.82 -12.45
CA THR A 661 -15.28 38.39 -12.50
C THR A 661 -14.43 37.99 -13.72
N GLN A 662 -14.47 38.77 -14.81
CA GLN A 662 -13.61 38.56 -15.98
C GLN A 662 -12.15 38.98 -15.74
N VAL A 663 -11.90 39.91 -14.83
CA VAL A 663 -10.56 40.46 -14.56
C VAL A 663 -9.91 39.76 -13.37
N TYR A 664 -10.69 39.35 -12.37
CA TYR A 664 -10.17 38.87 -11.08
C TYR A 664 -10.31 37.35 -10.86
N GLY A 665 -10.23 36.58 -11.94
CA GLY A 665 -9.93 35.15 -11.91
C GLY A 665 -11.11 34.18 -11.92
N PHE A 666 -12.32 34.59 -11.56
CA PHE A 666 -13.47 33.67 -11.52
C PHE A 666 -13.87 33.12 -12.90
N TYR A 667 -13.82 33.96 -13.93
CA TYR A 667 -14.04 33.53 -15.31
C TYR A 667 -13.01 32.46 -15.74
N ASP A 668 -11.73 32.73 -15.48
CA ASP A 668 -10.63 31.83 -15.80
C ASP A 668 -10.69 30.53 -14.99
N GLU A 669 -11.11 30.60 -13.72
CA GLU A 669 -11.35 29.43 -12.88
C GLU A 669 -12.43 28.53 -13.50
N CYS A 670 -13.56 29.10 -13.91
CA CYS A 670 -14.63 28.35 -14.56
C CYS A 670 -14.19 27.74 -15.89
N LEU A 671 -13.45 28.49 -16.72
CA LEU A 671 -12.89 27.95 -17.97
C LEU A 671 -11.94 26.79 -17.72
N ARG A 672 -11.03 26.93 -16.76
CA ARG A 672 -10.05 25.92 -16.39
C ARG A 672 -10.71 24.65 -15.85
N LYS A 673 -11.72 24.78 -14.98
CA LYS A 673 -12.41 23.63 -14.37
C LYS A 673 -13.39 22.93 -15.32
N TYR A 674 -14.06 23.66 -16.21
CA TYR A 674 -15.17 23.10 -17.02
C TYR A 674 -14.90 23.03 -18.52
N GLY A 675 -13.78 23.60 -18.99
CA GLY A 675 -13.45 23.73 -20.42
C GLY A 675 -14.35 24.71 -21.19
N ASN A 676 -15.27 25.41 -20.52
CA ASN A 676 -16.18 26.38 -21.12
C ASN A 676 -16.74 27.36 -20.05
N ALA A 677 -17.31 28.48 -20.50
CA ALA A 677 -17.82 29.55 -19.63
C ALA A 677 -19.27 29.34 -19.13
N ASN A 678 -19.86 28.16 -19.29
CA ASN A 678 -21.28 27.96 -18.95
C ASN A 678 -21.54 28.12 -17.45
N VAL A 679 -20.66 27.60 -16.60
CA VAL A 679 -20.79 27.71 -15.13
C VAL A 679 -20.64 29.16 -14.67
N TRP A 680 -19.68 29.89 -15.22
CA TRP A 680 -19.53 31.33 -14.99
C TRP A 680 -20.80 32.11 -15.36
N LYS A 681 -21.39 31.80 -16.53
CA LYS A 681 -22.65 32.44 -16.96
C LYS A 681 -23.80 32.12 -16.00
N ILE A 682 -23.91 30.87 -15.55
CA ILE A 682 -24.96 30.47 -14.60
C ILE A 682 -24.86 31.24 -13.28
N PHE A 683 -23.65 31.39 -12.72
CA PHE A 683 -23.45 32.13 -11.47
C PHE A 683 -23.65 33.64 -11.64
N THR A 684 -23.10 34.23 -12.70
CA THR A 684 -23.29 35.67 -12.96
C THR A 684 -24.75 36.03 -13.22
N ASP A 685 -25.54 35.15 -13.85
CA ASP A 685 -26.99 35.32 -13.96
C ASP A 685 -27.73 35.16 -12.62
N LEU A 686 -27.16 34.43 -11.65
CA LEU A 686 -27.70 34.31 -10.30
C LEU A 686 -27.38 35.56 -9.45
N PHE A 687 -26.19 36.15 -9.62
CA PHE A 687 -25.72 37.30 -8.84
C PHE A 687 -26.63 38.52 -8.94
N ASP A 688 -27.30 38.69 -10.08
CA ASP A 688 -28.29 39.76 -10.28
C ASP A 688 -29.47 39.67 -9.29
N TYR A 689 -29.74 38.50 -8.72
CA TYR A 689 -30.83 38.29 -7.78
C TYR A 689 -30.44 38.53 -6.32
N PHE A 690 -29.14 38.68 -6.02
CA PHE A 690 -28.68 38.85 -4.64
C PHE A 690 -29.17 40.19 -4.04
N PRO A 691 -29.77 40.19 -2.84
CA PRO A 691 -30.06 41.39 -2.09
C PRO A 691 -28.83 42.28 -1.92
N LEU A 692 -29.03 43.60 -1.86
CA LEU A 692 -27.93 44.56 -1.72
C LEU A 692 -27.54 44.78 -0.26
N THR A 693 -28.50 44.71 0.66
CA THR A 693 -28.30 45.04 2.07
C THR A 693 -29.17 44.16 2.96
N ALA A 694 -28.81 44.06 4.23
CA ALA A 694 -29.60 43.40 5.26
C ALA A 694 -29.80 44.30 6.48
N LEU A 695 -30.83 44.01 7.25
CA LEU A 695 -31.16 44.72 8.47
C LEU A 695 -31.38 43.72 9.61
N VAL A 696 -30.40 43.61 10.50
CA VAL A 696 -30.44 42.71 11.66
C VAL A 696 -31.19 43.38 12.81
N GLU A 697 -32.24 42.73 13.31
CA GLU A 697 -33.06 43.20 14.46
C GLU A 697 -33.55 44.66 14.35
N SER A 698 -33.71 45.16 13.12
CA SER A 698 -34.07 46.55 12.81
C SER A 698 -33.09 47.61 13.34
N GLU A 699 -31.87 47.23 13.73
CA GLU A 699 -30.91 48.13 14.40
C GLU A 699 -29.51 48.13 13.77
N ILE A 700 -29.09 47.02 13.15
CA ILE A 700 -27.77 46.90 12.51
C ILE A 700 -27.97 46.80 11.00
N PHE A 701 -27.47 47.80 10.27
CA PHE A 701 -27.54 47.85 8.83
C PHE A 701 -26.28 47.23 8.21
N CYS A 702 -26.48 46.20 7.38
CA CYS A 702 -25.41 45.41 6.81
C CYS A 702 -25.34 45.58 5.29
N LEU A 703 -24.15 45.79 4.76
CA LEU A 703 -23.90 45.99 3.32
C LEU A 703 -22.47 45.59 2.96
N HIS A 704 -22.16 45.46 1.67
CA HIS A 704 -20.80 45.14 1.24
C HIS A 704 -19.83 46.32 1.39
N GLY A 705 -20.07 47.40 0.63
CA GLY A 705 -19.25 48.59 0.60
C GLY A 705 -19.68 49.62 1.64
N GLY A 706 -20.28 50.72 1.20
CA GLY A 706 -20.49 51.89 2.04
C GLY A 706 -21.75 52.68 1.69
N LEU A 707 -21.88 53.87 2.26
CA LEU A 707 -23.05 54.71 2.02
C LEU A 707 -22.94 55.45 0.67
N SER A 708 -24.08 55.91 0.15
CA SER A 708 -24.17 56.72 -1.08
C SER A 708 -24.72 58.11 -0.77
N PRO A 709 -24.21 59.18 -1.41
CA PRO A 709 -24.79 60.52 -1.28
C PRO A 709 -26.20 60.63 -1.85
N SER A 710 -26.64 59.66 -2.65
CA SER A 710 -27.97 59.62 -3.26
C SER A 710 -28.99 58.80 -2.43
N ILE A 711 -28.59 58.28 -1.28
CA ILE A 711 -29.41 57.42 -0.42
C ILE A 711 -29.50 58.03 0.98
N GLU A 712 -30.67 58.56 1.33
CA GLU A 712 -30.93 59.11 2.66
C GLU A 712 -31.64 58.09 3.56
N THR A 713 -32.49 57.25 2.98
CA THR A 713 -33.34 56.30 3.71
C THR A 713 -33.22 54.87 3.21
N LEU A 714 -33.48 53.89 4.08
CA LEU A 714 -33.56 52.48 3.70
C LEU A 714 -34.64 52.21 2.64
N ASP A 715 -35.70 53.02 2.59
CA ASP A 715 -36.74 52.93 1.55
C ASP A 715 -36.22 53.27 0.15
N ASN A 716 -35.19 54.12 0.02
CA ASN A 716 -34.55 54.35 -1.27
C ASN A 716 -33.93 53.05 -1.82
N ILE A 717 -33.32 52.25 -0.95
CA ILE A 717 -32.66 50.97 -1.31
C ILE A 717 -33.69 49.90 -1.68
N ARG A 718 -34.82 49.83 -0.94
CA ARG A 718 -35.90 48.87 -1.22
C ARG A 718 -36.47 48.99 -2.63
N ASN A 719 -36.38 50.17 -3.24
CA ASN A 719 -36.95 50.48 -4.55
C ASN A 719 -35.98 50.29 -5.73
N PHE A 720 -34.73 49.85 -5.50
CA PHE A 720 -33.80 49.58 -6.60
C PHE A 720 -34.23 48.35 -7.41
N ASP A 721 -34.14 48.47 -8.73
CA ASP A 721 -34.12 47.31 -9.60
C ASP A 721 -32.76 46.62 -9.48
N ARG A 722 -32.69 45.57 -8.65
CA ARG A 722 -31.43 44.84 -8.43
C ARG A 722 -31.12 43.83 -9.53
N VAL A 723 -32.12 43.39 -10.30
CA VAL A 723 -32.02 42.25 -11.25
C VAL A 723 -31.41 42.71 -12.57
N GLN A 724 -30.21 43.24 -12.46
CA GLN A 724 -29.39 43.75 -13.55
C GLN A 724 -27.92 43.68 -13.16
N GLU A 725 -27.06 43.85 -14.17
CA GLU A 725 -25.63 44.05 -13.94
C GLU A 725 -25.39 45.31 -13.08
N VAL A 726 -24.35 45.30 -12.25
CA VAL A 726 -23.98 46.47 -11.45
C VAL A 726 -23.63 47.64 -12.38
N PRO A 727 -24.32 48.79 -12.27
CA PRO A 727 -23.99 49.97 -13.07
C PRO A 727 -22.58 50.49 -12.76
N HIS A 728 -21.95 51.17 -13.73
CA HIS A 728 -20.63 51.80 -13.51
C HIS A 728 -20.67 52.96 -12.51
N GLU A 729 -21.81 53.64 -12.39
CA GLU A 729 -22.03 54.78 -11.50
C GLU A 729 -23.46 54.76 -10.92
N GLY A 730 -23.67 55.52 -9.86
CA GLY A 730 -24.96 55.68 -9.21
C GLY A 730 -25.12 54.87 -7.93
N PRO A 731 -26.30 54.94 -7.28
CA PRO A 731 -26.46 54.55 -5.89
C PRO A 731 -26.22 53.06 -5.62
N MET A 732 -26.52 52.17 -6.58
CA MET A 732 -26.22 50.74 -6.45
C MET A 732 -24.71 50.47 -6.51
N CYS A 733 -23.98 51.17 -7.38
CA CYS A 733 -22.52 51.10 -7.46
C CYS A 733 -21.90 51.62 -6.15
N ASP A 734 -22.41 52.76 -5.66
CA ASP A 734 -21.93 53.38 -4.43
C ASP A 734 -22.06 52.45 -3.21
N LEU A 735 -23.17 51.72 -3.07
CA LEU A 735 -23.37 50.75 -1.99
C LEU A 735 -22.31 49.63 -1.97
N LEU A 736 -21.80 49.26 -3.14
CA LEU A 736 -20.83 48.17 -3.30
C LEU A 736 -19.37 48.65 -3.23
N TRP A 737 -19.10 49.93 -3.51
CA TRP A 737 -17.73 50.42 -3.69
C TRP A 737 -17.27 51.48 -2.68
N SER A 738 -18.18 52.13 -1.96
CA SER A 738 -17.85 53.25 -1.07
C SER A 738 -17.14 52.81 0.21
N ASP A 739 -16.33 53.69 0.81
CA ASP A 739 -15.44 53.43 1.95
C ASP A 739 -15.58 54.48 3.09
N PRO A 740 -15.61 54.12 4.38
CA PRO A 740 -15.47 55.09 5.46
C PRO A 740 -14.08 55.73 5.44
N ASP A 741 -13.99 56.98 5.89
CA ASP A 741 -12.76 57.76 5.92
C ASP A 741 -12.84 58.79 7.07
N ASP A 742 -11.72 59.15 7.66
CA ASP A 742 -11.64 60.08 8.80
C ASP A 742 -11.94 61.55 8.41
N ARG A 743 -12.23 61.82 7.14
CA ARG A 743 -12.63 63.14 6.65
C ARG A 743 -14.04 63.52 7.13
N CYS A 744 -14.39 64.79 6.99
CA CYS A 744 -15.77 65.26 7.15
C CYS A 744 -16.47 65.29 5.78
N GLY A 745 -17.72 64.85 5.73
CA GLY A 745 -18.56 64.86 4.53
C GLY A 745 -18.17 63.77 3.51
N TRP A 746 -18.53 64.00 2.26
CA TRP A 746 -18.27 63.08 1.14
C TRP A 746 -16.94 63.37 0.44
N GLY A 747 -16.25 62.32 0.01
CA GLY A 747 -15.06 62.35 -0.83
C GLY A 747 -15.17 61.44 -2.05
N ILE A 748 -14.33 61.67 -3.05
CA ILE A 748 -14.23 60.78 -4.22
C ILE A 748 -13.42 59.54 -3.81
N SER A 749 -13.93 58.35 -4.11
CA SER A 749 -13.23 57.10 -3.83
C SER A 749 -11.94 56.98 -4.65
N PRO A 750 -10.81 56.61 -4.03
CA PRO A 750 -9.56 56.35 -4.75
C PRO A 750 -9.64 55.11 -5.65
N ARG A 751 -10.70 54.28 -5.50
CA ARG A 751 -10.92 53.06 -6.29
C ARG A 751 -11.44 53.32 -7.69
N GLY A 752 -11.83 54.56 -7.99
CA GLY A 752 -12.45 54.93 -9.27
C GLY A 752 -13.95 54.62 -9.38
N ALA A 753 -14.56 54.09 -8.31
CA ALA A 753 -15.99 53.85 -8.17
C ALA A 753 -16.43 54.09 -6.71
N GLY A 754 -17.65 54.61 -6.51
CA GLY A 754 -18.19 54.97 -5.20
C GLY A 754 -17.56 56.22 -4.57
N TYR A 755 -17.81 56.40 -3.27
CA TYR A 755 -17.40 57.57 -2.50
C TYR A 755 -16.61 57.18 -1.25
N THR A 756 -15.89 58.13 -0.66
CA THR A 756 -15.55 58.04 0.75
C THR A 756 -16.51 58.88 1.59
N PHE A 757 -16.78 58.49 2.84
CA PHE A 757 -17.69 59.22 3.71
C PHE A 757 -17.18 59.35 5.13
N GLY A 758 -17.43 60.51 5.73
CA GLY A 758 -17.03 60.85 7.08
C GLY A 758 -17.95 60.34 8.19
N GLN A 759 -17.50 60.54 9.43
CA GLN A 759 -18.27 60.24 10.64
C GLN A 759 -19.63 60.94 10.65
N ASP A 760 -19.67 62.23 10.28
CA ASP A 760 -20.89 63.04 10.22
C ASP A 760 -21.96 62.42 9.32
N ILE A 761 -21.55 61.85 8.18
CA ILE A 761 -22.45 61.17 7.26
C ILE A 761 -23.02 59.89 7.86
N SER A 762 -22.16 59.06 8.48
CA SER A 762 -22.63 57.81 9.09
C SER A 762 -23.54 58.04 10.29
N GLU A 763 -23.28 59.07 11.10
CA GLU A 763 -24.13 59.45 12.23
C GLU A 763 -25.48 59.98 11.74
N GLN A 764 -25.48 60.85 10.73
CA GLN A 764 -26.71 61.35 10.13
C GLN A 764 -27.54 60.22 9.52
N PHE A 765 -26.93 59.29 8.79
CA PHE A 765 -27.62 58.16 8.20
C PHE A 765 -28.22 57.24 9.28
N ASN A 766 -27.45 56.93 10.32
CA ASN A 766 -27.91 56.14 11.45
C ASN A 766 -29.06 56.81 12.20
N HIS A 767 -28.97 58.11 12.45
CA HIS A 767 -30.04 58.87 13.11
C HIS A 767 -31.32 58.89 12.27
N THR A 768 -31.19 59.14 10.96
CA THR A 768 -32.32 59.23 10.02
C THR A 768 -33.07 57.90 9.91
N ASN A 769 -32.34 56.78 9.94
CA ASN A 769 -32.90 55.44 9.77
C ASN A 769 -33.12 54.67 11.08
N ASN A 770 -32.92 55.33 12.23
CA ASN A 770 -33.03 54.74 13.57
C ASN A 770 -32.14 53.49 13.76
N LEU A 771 -30.91 53.56 13.29
CA LEU A 771 -29.91 52.49 13.35
C LEU A 771 -28.91 52.76 14.48
N LYS A 772 -28.36 51.68 15.04
CA LYS A 772 -27.29 51.75 16.05
C LYS A 772 -25.91 51.58 15.42
N LEU A 773 -25.82 50.80 14.35
CA LEU A 773 -24.57 50.33 13.78
C LEU A 773 -24.71 50.09 12.27
N ILE A 774 -23.67 50.44 11.53
CA ILE A 774 -23.44 49.99 10.15
C ILE A 774 -22.35 48.92 10.19
N ALA A 775 -22.65 47.71 9.74
CA ALA A 775 -21.66 46.63 9.56
C ALA A 775 -21.40 46.44 8.07
N ARG A 776 -20.13 46.50 7.68
CA ARG A 776 -19.73 46.42 6.27
C ARG A 776 -18.53 45.50 6.05
N ALA A 777 -18.18 45.29 4.79
CA ALA A 777 -17.07 44.46 4.35
C ALA A 777 -16.10 45.27 3.44
N HIS A 778 -15.52 44.67 2.40
CA HIS A 778 -14.79 45.31 1.28
C HIS A 778 -13.40 45.92 1.54
N GLN A 779 -13.09 46.34 2.77
CA GLN A 779 -11.75 46.83 3.13
C GLN A 779 -10.97 45.78 3.92
N LEU A 780 -9.77 45.43 3.42
CA LEU A 780 -8.84 44.57 4.14
C LEU A 780 -8.48 45.21 5.49
N VAL A 781 -8.67 44.43 6.56
CA VAL A 781 -8.32 44.80 7.93
C VAL A 781 -7.45 43.70 8.54
N MET A 782 -6.29 44.08 9.09
CA MET A 782 -5.27 43.11 9.53
C MET A 782 -5.74 42.19 10.65
N GLU A 783 -6.59 42.70 11.54
CA GLU A 783 -7.15 41.97 12.67
C GLU A 783 -8.49 41.27 12.32
N GLY A 784 -8.91 41.27 11.05
CA GLY A 784 -10.19 40.70 10.63
C GLY A 784 -11.41 41.57 10.92
N TYR A 785 -11.31 42.59 11.79
CA TYR A 785 -12.32 43.65 11.92
C TYR A 785 -11.67 44.99 12.28
N ASN A 786 -12.36 46.10 12.01
CA ASN A 786 -11.94 47.44 12.43
C ASN A 786 -13.16 48.33 12.74
N TRP A 787 -13.07 49.10 13.82
CA TRP A 787 -14.08 50.09 14.21
C TRP A 787 -13.74 51.45 13.62
N GLY A 788 -14.73 52.12 13.04
CA GLY A 788 -14.66 53.48 12.53
C GLY A 788 -15.78 54.37 13.07
N HIS A 789 -15.61 55.68 12.91
CA HIS A 789 -16.63 56.70 13.18
C HIS A 789 -17.27 56.55 14.58
N GLU A 790 -16.46 56.62 15.63
CA GLU A 790 -16.91 56.45 17.04
C GLU A 790 -17.73 55.17 17.30
N GLN A 791 -17.29 54.05 16.73
CA GLN A 791 -17.96 52.74 16.83
C GLN A 791 -19.38 52.72 16.22
N LYS A 792 -19.67 53.61 15.27
CA LYS A 792 -20.91 53.60 14.49
C LYS A 792 -20.81 52.82 13.19
N VAL A 793 -19.59 52.54 12.74
CA VAL A 793 -19.30 51.73 11.56
C VAL A 793 -18.29 50.65 11.95
N VAL A 794 -18.56 49.40 11.58
CA VAL A 794 -17.60 48.30 11.68
C VAL A 794 -17.33 47.71 10.30
N THR A 795 -16.06 47.52 9.98
CA THR A 795 -15.62 46.74 8.82
C THR A 795 -15.24 45.35 9.30
N ILE A 796 -15.79 44.31 8.67
CA ILE A 796 -15.55 42.89 8.96
C ILE A 796 -14.93 42.24 7.73
N PHE A 797 -13.89 41.45 7.93
CA PHE A 797 -13.19 40.71 6.89
C PHE A 797 -13.05 39.27 7.35
N SER A 798 -13.70 38.33 6.64
CA SER A 798 -13.83 36.94 7.07
C SER A 798 -12.90 35.99 6.30
N ALA A 799 -11.96 36.54 5.54
CA ALA A 799 -10.97 35.81 4.75
C ALA A 799 -9.56 35.97 5.34
N PRO A 800 -9.00 34.94 6.00
CA PRO A 800 -7.69 35.04 6.65
C PRO A 800 -6.58 34.88 5.61
N ASN A 801 -5.43 35.52 5.82
CA ASN A 801 -4.31 35.56 4.87
C ASN A 801 -4.77 35.87 3.43
N TYR A 802 -5.44 37.01 3.25
CA TYR A 802 -6.00 37.47 1.98
C TYR A 802 -5.00 37.34 0.82
N CYS A 803 -5.51 36.92 -0.35
CA CYS A 803 -4.71 36.59 -1.53
C CYS A 803 -3.54 35.63 -1.24
N TYR A 804 -3.66 34.82 -0.18
CA TYR A 804 -2.64 33.86 0.26
C TYR A 804 -1.30 34.50 0.67
N ARG A 805 -1.27 35.80 0.94
CA ARG A 805 -0.01 36.55 1.15
C ARG A 805 -0.07 37.72 2.14
N CYS A 806 -1.26 38.23 2.47
CA CYS A 806 -1.39 39.43 3.30
C CYS A 806 -1.15 39.20 4.79
N GLY A 807 -1.26 37.96 5.27
CA GLY A 807 -1.00 37.62 6.68
C GLY A 807 -2.01 38.21 7.68
N ASN A 808 -3.17 38.68 7.23
CA ASN A 808 -4.24 39.15 8.12
C ASN A 808 -4.99 38.00 8.79
N MET A 809 -5.59 38.29 9.94
CA MET A 809 -6.62 37.48 10.58
C MET A 809 -7.97 37.65 9.87
N ALA A 810 -8.87 36.69 10.06
CA ALA A 810 -10.29 36.84 9.75
C ALA A 810 -11.11 37.07 11.03
N SER A 811 -12.29 37.65 10.89
CA SER A 811 -13.27 37.75 11.96
C SER A 811 -14.70 37.50 11.47
N ILE A 812 -15.54 37.01 12.37
CA ILE A 812 -17.00 37.04 12.26
C ILE A 812 -17.59 37.84 13.43
N LEU A 813 -18.79 38.37 13.25
CA LEU A 813 -19.53 39.10 14.28
C LEU A 813 -20.80 38.32 14.67
N GLU A 814 -20.83 37.80 15.90
CA GLU A 814 -22.01 37.14 16.45
C GLU A 814 -22.90 38.15 17.15
N VAL A 815 -24.19 38.13 16.83
CA VAL A 815 -25.24 38.91 17.51
C VAL A 815 -26.21 37.94 18.17
N ASP A 816 -26.26 37.97 19.50
CA ASP A 816 -27.13 37.09 20.30
C ASP A 816 -28.59 37.61 20.39
N ASP A 817 -29.49 36.81 20.97
CA ASP A 817 -30.90 37.18 21.19
C ASP A 817 -31.07 38.40 22.12
N CYS A 818 -30.05 38.71 22.92
CA CYS A 818 -30.01 39.89 23.79
C CYS A 818 -29.44 41.13 23.06
N LYS A 819 -29.15 41.03 21.76
CA LYS A 819 -28.52 42.05 20.91
C LYS A 819 -27.11 42.44 21.34
N ASN A 820 -26.42 41.59 22.11
CA ASN A 820 -24.99 41.75 22.35
C ASN A 820 -24.23 41.29 21.12
N HIS A 821 -23.14 41.99 20.80
CA HIS A 821 -22.28 41.67 19.68
C HIS A 821 -20.90 41.22 20.15
N THR A 822 -20.40 40.11 19.62
CA THR A 822 -19.07 39.55 19.95
C THR A 822 -18.31 39.24 18.67
N PHE A 823 -17.04 39.64 18.61
CA PHE A 823 -16.15 39.26 17.50
C PHE A 823 -15.42 37.96 17.82
N ILE A 824 -15.38 37.06 16.84
CA ILE A 824 -14.54 35.86 16.90
C ILE A 824 -13.53 35.95 15.77
N GLN A 825 -12.25 36.09 16.14
CA GLN A 825 -11.13 36.12 15.21
C GLN A 825 -10.56 34.72 14.99
N PHE A 826 -10.08 34.45 13.78
CA PHE A 826 -9.49 33.15 13.43
C PHE A 826 -8.40 33.25 12.36
N GLU A 827 -7.49 32.29 12.42
CA GLU A 827 -6.35 32.11 11.53
C GLU A 827 -6.73 31.26 10.29
N PRO A 828 -5.89 31.24 9.24
CA PRO A 828 -6.11 30.38 8.09
C PRO A 828 -6.27 28.89 8.46
N ALA A 829 -7.14 28.19 7.75
CA ALA A 829 -7.38 26.77 7.96
C ALA A 829 -6.09 25.94 7.71
N PRO A 830 -5.81 24.89 8.52
CA PRO A 830 -4.63 24.04 8.34
C PRO A 830 -4.65 23.33 6.98
N ARG A 831 -3.65 23.58 6.13
CA ARG A 831 -3.57 22.96 4.79
C ARG A 831 -2.76 21.66 4.87
N ARG A 832 -3.41 20.52 4.64
CA ARG A 832 -2.70 19.23 4.52
C ARG A 832 -1.98 19.16 3.17
N GLY A 833 -0.64 19.23 3.18
CA GLY A 833 0.18 18.92 2.01
C GLY A 833 0.70 20.09 1.18
N GLU A 834 0.50 21.35 1.60
CA GLU A 834 1.31 22.47 1.10
C GLU A 834 2.53 22.63 2.00
N PRO A 835 3.76 22.80 1.46
CA PRO A 835 4.93 23.02 2.30
C PRO A 835 4.75 24.31 3.10
N ASP A 836 4.94 24.21 4.42
CA ASP A 836 5.10 25.36 5.30
C ASP A 836 6.21 26.28 4.74
N LEU A 837 5.82 27.34 4.06
CA LEU A 837 6.75 28.40 3.65
C LEU A 837 7.15 29.31 4.83
N TRP A 838 6.78 28.95 6.06
CA TRP A 838 7.17 29.65 7.28
C TRP A 838 7.68 28.70 8.37
N GLY A 839 8.77 28.00 8.06
CA GLY A 839 9.70 27.48 9.06
C GLY A 839 10.55 28.59 9.69
N GLY A 840 9.93 29.50 10.45
CA GLY A 840 10.62 30.50 11.26
C GLY A 840 10.94 29.95 12.65
N SER A 841 12.09 29.30 12.78
CA SER A 841 12.60 28.80 14.05
C SER A 841 12.70 29.91 15.10
N SER A 842 12.07 29.69 16.25
CA SER A 842 12.26 30.44 17.48
C SER A 842 13.71 30.29 17.97
N GLY A 843 14.55 31.27 17.68
CA GLY A 843 15.92 31.40 18.18
C GLY A 843 16.26 32.86 18.42
N GLY A 844 16.42 33.24 19.68
CA GLY A 844 16.68 34.61 20.10
C GLY A 844 17.99 35.19 19.56
N GLY A 845 17.98 36.50 19.29
CA GLY A 845 19.18 37.25 18.93
C GLY A 845 18.88 38.71 18.58
N SER A 846 19.11 39.59 19.57
CA SER A 846 19.55 41.00 19.48
C SER A 846 19.05 41.91 18.35
N GLY A 847 18.42 43.01 18.76
CA GLY A 847 17.89 44.03 17.86
C GLY A 847 18.91 44.76 16.98
N SER A 848 18.40 45.28 15.87
CA SER A 848 18.90 46.48 15.21
C SER A 848 17.75 47.13 14.45
N SER A 849 17.60 48.42 14.70
CA SER A 849 16.66 49.36 14.12
C SER A 849 16.79 49.50 12.60
N TYR A 850 15.68 49.34 11.87
CA TYR A 850 15.52 49.96 10.55
C TYR A 850 14.11 50.55 10.38
N GLY A 851 14.08 51.88 10.34
CA GLY A 851 13.23 52.75 9.51
C GLY A 851 11.74 52.48 9.38
N ARG A 852 10.94 53.23 10.13
CA ARG A 852 9.59 53.66 9.71
C ARG A 852 9.71 54.46 8.41
N GLY A 853 9.04 54.01 7.35
CA GLY A 853 8.68 54.86 6.21
C GLY A 853 8.73 54.16 4.86
N SER A 854 7.68 53.39 4.51
CA SER A 854 7.11 53.26 3.16
C SER A 854 6.17 52.05 3.07
N GLU A 855 5.00 52.08 3.74
CA GLU A 855 3.99 51.01 3.64
C GLU A 855 2.59 51.54 3.23
N GLN A 856 2.56 52.53 2.34
CA GLN A 856 1.32 53.02 1.71
C GLN A 856 1.35 53.03 0.17
N ALA A 857 2.35 52.40 -0.47
CA ALA A 857 2.56 52.50 -1.91
C ALA A 857 2.12 51.28 -2.74
N TYR A 858 1.76 50.14 -2.13
CA TYR A 858 1.48 48.90 -2.89
C TYR A 858 0.01 48.62 -3.20
N VAL A 859 -0.90 49.55 -2.90
CA VAL A 859 -2.35 49.43 -3.21
C VAL A 859 -2.76 50.24 -4.46
N MET A 860 -1.85 50.96 -5.12
CA MET A 860 -2.17 51.83 -6.27
C MET A 860 -1.76 51.33 -7.67
N GLU A 861 -1.16 50.14 -7.82
CA GLU A 861 -0.68 49.68 -9.15
C GLU A 861 -1.68 48.87 -9.99
N ALA A 862 -2.92 48.67 -9.54
CA ALA A 862 -3.95 47.91 -10.28
C ALA A 862 -5.09 48.77 -10.87
N SER A 863 -4.83 50.06 -11.15
CA SER A 863 -5.79 50.96 -11.82
C SER A 863 -5.32 51.46 -13.20
N ARG A 864 -4.30 50.82 -13.78
CA ARG A 864 -3.91 51.01 -15.19
C ARG A 864 -3.56 49.66 -15.80
N GLY A 865 -4.55 49.06 -16.46
CA GLY A 865 -4.44 47.84 -17.24
C GLY A 865 -5.77 47.49 -17.85
#